data_AF-A0A954U684-F1
#
_entry.id   AF-A0A954U684-F1
#
_cell.length_a   1.000
_cell.length_b   1.000
_cell.length_c   1.000
_cell.angle_alpha   90.00
_cell.angle_beta   90.00
_cell.angle_gamma   90.00
#
_symmetry.space_group_name_H-M   'P 1'
#
loop_
_entity.id
_entity.type
_entity.pdbx_description
1 polymer ?
#
loop_
_entity_poly.entity_id
_entity_poly.type
_entity_poly.pdbx_seq_one_letter_code
_entity_poly.pdbx_strand_id
1 'polypeptide(L)'
;DYEILVVDSNGRQVAAEAVQELSISNPRVRLAGTSPSRDNDRALWETAALGATKSWVVMLDGNGQFDPRELDRMLLLSKDYDIVCGYRVDSRQSLVTRVGSRAYNFVASILLGTDVRDANCLFKLVRRECVRELPLATTGAVTHAEVISRARLAGASVVEVGVSERNREANRTRSKLSDWISEIASFIRFWWTFALFPADARVGKQSPSNTADMDWAPAQRRMMTGLLAAMAAVMLFTNLNYELFEPDETRYAQISLEMYESGDWIVPTFRGEPFFDKPPLLYWLTTAAYSTFGVHEWTARLPSACAAFLTVMLLFVWGRRLLGDTAAWCGAAVLLLSAGFPVAGRFVVLDALLTCCVAATFLATANACIHHRRSWLWFAVAGVTLALGVLTKGPLAMVLCLPPLIAYGWLYQRRDLIDLRVAALMVVPTLVMALPWFIAITGGEDEFAGHFFWKHNLVRFFNAFDHQEPWWFYLPVLLLGMFPCSLLFPGLGSYLFSRCAEQRQRRGAELGFSCLAVAWIVGFFSMSTCKLPTYILPALPPLSLILGKAFADTVLSTQAASWAKRFAERLANPLATFLVISTLAAIGANQVIGNRGVGAIVLAALVIAAAVALAWSPLRAAGRPTGQRWLALASLSLVLGVYLFDFVVPNFAAWRGSAGHVANLRASLGEPDSVPVVYLNRSMKASGFYIQGGEVVELRGADPREITELLAEHPRAIVVTRKSTVRELADSHPHLKFVAADSQREIYVAESGLQRVAQEPPSPSIEQR
;
A
#
# COMPACT_ATOMS: atom_id res chain seq x y z
N ASP A 1 25.40 -19.28 -50.46
CA ASP A 1 25.32 -20.53 -49.69
C ASP A 1 24.15 -20.41 -48.72
N TYR A 2 23.20 -21.36 -48.74
CA TYR A 2 21.98 -21.31 -47.93
C TYR A 2 21.48 -22.71 -47.58
N GLU A 3 20.65 -22.80 -46.54
CA GLU A 3 19.85 -23.97 -46.19
C GLU A 3 18.42 -23.52 -45.88
N ILE A 4 17.46 -24.44 -45.94
CA ILE A 4 16.05 -24.22 -45.63
C ILE A 4 15.66 -25.19 -44.52
N LEU A 5 15.28 -24.62 -43.38
CA LEU A 5 14.76 -25.37 -42.24
C LEU A 5 13.25 -25.24 -42.22
N VAL A 6 12.53 -26.36 -42.25
CA VAL A 6 11.09 -26.36 -42.13
C VAL A 6 10.70 -26.84 -40.73
N VAL A 7 9.81 -26.09 -40.08
CA VAL A 7 9.21 -26.42 -38.77
C VAL A 7 7.72 -26.62 -38.99
N ASP A 8 7.22 -27.85 -38.82
CA ASP A 8 5.79 -28.12 -38.94
C ASP A 8 5.10 -27.81 -37.61
N SER A 9 4.24 -26.80 -37.65
CA SER A 9 3.51 -26.22 -36.52
C SER A 9 2.13 -26.84 -36.27
N ASN A 10 1.63 -27.66 -37.19
CA ASN A 10 0.28 -28.22 -37.06
C ASN A 10 0.27 -29.73 -36.86
N GLY A 11 1.44 -30.36 -36.76
CA GLY A 11 1.57 -31.83 -36.72
C GLY A 11 0.85 -32.50 -37.89
N ARG A 12 0.75 -31.80 -39.03
CA ARG A 12 0.06 -32.33 -40.20
C ARG A 12 1.06 -33.26 -40.89
N GLN A 13 0.88 -34.55 -40.65
CA GLN A 13 1.71 -35.63 -41.20
C GLN A 13 2.06 -35.42 -42.68
N VAL A 14 1.09 -34.97 -43.49
CA VAL A 14 1.25 -34.65 -44.92
C VAL A 14 2.31 -33.59 -45.23
N ALA A 15 2.43 -32.55 -44.40
CA ALA A 15 3.42 -31.48 -44.61
C ALA A 15 4.84 -31.94 -44.27
N ALA A 16 4.99 -32.73 -43.21
CA ALA A 16 6.27 -33.31 -42.83
C ALA A 16 6.77 -34.33 -43.88
N GLU A 17 5.89 -35.16 -44.40
CA GLU A 17 6.18 -36.13 -45.47
C GLU A 17 6.64 -35.44 -46.76
N ALA A 18 5.95 -34.37 -47.19
CA ALA A 18 6.34 -33.60 -48.36
C ALA A 18 7.73 -32.96 -48.23
N VAL A 19 8.09 -32.48 -47.03
CA VAL A 19 9.43 -31.93 -46.76
C VAL A 19 10.49 -33.02 -46.76
N GLN A 20 10.18 -34.21 -46.23
CA GLN A 20 11.10 -35.34 -46.28
C GLN A 20 11.37 -35.79 -47.72
N GLU A 21 10.34 -35.86 -48.57
CA GLU A 21 10.50 -36.17 -50.00
C GLU A 21 11.34 -35.11 -50.73
N LEU A 22 11.10 -33.83 -50.44
CA LEU A 22 11.91 -32.72 -50.96
C LEU A 22 13.37 -32.76 -50.48
N SER A 23 13.64 -33.25 -49.27
CA SER A 23 15.01 -33.36 -48.74
C SER A 23 15.85 -34.41 -49.48
N ILE A 24 15.21 -35.43 -50.08
CA ILE A 24 15.88 -36.46 -50.90
C ILE A 24 16.42 -35.83 -52.19
N SER A 25 15.62 -34.97 -52.83
CA SER A 25 15.98 -34.31 -54.09
C SER A 25 16.78 -33.01 -53.91
N ASN A 26 16.71 -32.39 -52.72
CA ASN A 26 17.40 -31.14 -52.41
C ASN A 26 18.05 -31.20 -51.01
N PRO A 27 19.37 -31.46 -50.93
CA PRO A 27 20.06 -31.58 -49.64
C PRO A 27 20.12 -30.28 -48.83
N ARG A 28 19.71 -29.15 -49.41
CA ARG A 28 19.60 -27.87 -48.70
C ARG A 28 18.32 -27.74 -47.88
N VAL A 29 17.33 -28.62 -48.08
CA VAL A 29 16.04 -28.59 -47.38
C VAL A 29 16.02 -29.68 -46.33
N ARG A 30 15.68 -29.34 -45.08
CA ARG A 30 15.48 -30.34 -44.03
C ARG A 30 14.33 -29.99 -43.09
N LEU A 31 13.66 -31.03 -42.62
CA LEU A 31 12.70 -30.94 -41.54
C LEU A 31 13.45 -30.84 -40.22
N ALA A 32 13.26 -29.74 -39.50
CA ALA A 32 14.00 -29.45 -38.27
C ALA A 32 13.21 -29.78 -37.00
N GLY A 33 11.88 -29.95 -37.09
CA GLY A 33 11.05 -30.42 -35.98
C GLY A 33 9.55 -30.32 -36.25
N THR A 34 8.76 -30.96 -35.38
CA THR A 34 7.30 -30.83 -35.26
C THR A 34 6.95 -30.21 -33.91
N SER A 35 6.09 -29.19 -33.90
CA SER A 35 5.67 -28.48 -32.68
C SER A 35 4.16 -28.59 -32.46
N PRO A 36 3.68 -28.73 -31.21
CA PRO A 36 2.26 -28.54 -30.88
C PRO A 36 1.79 -27.13 -31.26
N SER A 37 0.53 -27.01 -31.68
CA SER A 37 -0.04 -25.83 -32.37
C SER A 37 -0.01 -24.48 -31.63
N ARG A 38 0.37 -24.44 -30.35
CA ARG A 38 0.43 -23.21 -29.54
C ARG A 38 1.85 -22.66 -29.33
N ASP A 39 2.89 -23.42 -29.63
CA ASP A 39 4.29 -23.02 -29.42
C ASP A 39 5.00 -22.62 -30.72
N ASN A 40 4.27 -22.50 -31.82
CA ASN A 40 4.79 -22.40 -33.18
C ASN A 40 5.91 -21.36 -33.35
N ASP A 41 5.68 -20.12 -32.89
CA ASP A 41 6.67 -19.05 -33.08
C ASP A 41 7.91 -19.24 -32.19
N ARG A 42 7.74 -19.78 -30.98
CA ARG A 42 8.84 -20.10 -30.07
C ARG A 42 9.68 -21.25 -30.61
N ALA A 43 9.04 -22.35 -30.99
CA ALA A 43 9.70 -23.49 -31.59
C ALA A 43 10.44 -23.10 -32.87
N LEU A 44 9.86 -22.21 -33.69
CA LEU A 44 10.52 -21.65 -34.86
C LEU A 44 11.81 -20.92 -34.49
N TRP A 45 11.79 -20.04 -33.47
CA TRP A 45 12.98 -19.34 -33.01
C TRP A 45 14.02 -20.25 -32.36
N GLU A 46 13.61 -21.20 -31.52
CA GLU A 46 14.52 -22.18 -30.90
C GLU A 46 15.18 -23.06 -31.96
N THR A 47 14.42 -23.48 -32.98
CA THR A 47 14.94 -24.23 -34.11
C THR A 47 15.87 -23.40 -34.98
N ALA A 48 15.55 -22.13 -35.23
CA ALA A 48 16.44 -21.20 -35.92
C ALA A 48 17.75 -20.98 -35.15
N ALA A 49 17.68 -20.82 -33.82
CA ALA A 49 18.82 -20.58 -32.95
C ALA A 49 19.77 -21.79 -32.87
N LEU A 50 19.22 -22.98 -32.60
CA LEU A 50 19.97 -24.21 -32.36
C LEU A 50 20.26 -24.97 -33.67
N GLY A 51 19.29 -25.02 -34.56
CA GLY A 51 19.30 -25.85 -35.76
C GLY A 51 20.07 -25.23 -36.93
N ALA A 52 19.97 -23.93 -37.19
CA ALA A 52 20.64 -23.31 -38.34
C ALA A 52 22.16 -23.48 -38.26
N THR A 53 22.83 -23.65 -39.38
CA THR A 53 24.30 -23.75 -39.49
C THR A 53 24.93 -22.47 -40.00
N LYS A 54 24.17 -21.66 -40.75
CA LYS A 54 24.63 -20.39 -41.34
C LYS A 54 24.63 -19.24 -40.34
N SER A 55 25.39 -18.18 -40.65
CA SER A 55 25.58 -17.01 -39.79
C SER A 55 24.33 -16.11 -39.70
N TRP A 56 23.45 -16.18 -40.69
CA TRP A 56 22.23 -15.39 -40.78
C TRP A 56 21.03 -16.32 -40.88
N VAL A 57 19.97 -15.97 -40.15
CA VAL A 57 18.69 -16.68 -40.14
C VAL A 57 17.62 -15.75 -40.69
N VAL A 58 16.88 -16.24 -41.68
CA VAL A 58 15.70 -15.56 -42.21
C VAL A 58 14.47 -16.31 -41.75
N MET A 59 13.53 -15.60 -41.15
CA MET A 59 12.20 -16.11 -40.82
C MET A 59 11.25 -15.82 -41.97
N LEU A 60 10.63 -16.87 -42.52
CA LEU A 60 9.70 -16.81 -43.65
C LEU A 60 8.48 -17.67 -43.35
N ASP A 61 7.34 -17.28 -43.90
CA ASP A 61 6.13 -18.10 -43.83
C ASP A 61 6.15 -19.20 -44.90
N GLY A 62 5.54 -20.35 -44.60
CA GLY A 62 5.44 -21.45 -45.56
C GLY A 62 4.35 -21.27 -46.61
N ASN A 63 3.53 -20.23 -46.52
CA ASN A 63 2.34 -20.02 -47.35
C ASN A 63 2.49 -18.89 -48.38
N GLY A 64 3.73 -18.41 -48.62
CA GLY A 64 4.05 -17.41 -49.63
C GLY A 64 3.47 -16.01 -49.39
N GLN A 65 3.16 -15.65 -48.14
CA GLN A 65 2.71 -14.33 -47.72
C GLN A 65 3.78 -13.26 -47.99
N PHE A 66 5.06 -13.60 -47.79
CA PHE A 66 6.19 -12.74 -48.10
C PHE A 66 6.94 -13.25 -49.34
N ASP A 67 7.35 -12.32 -50.21
CA ASP A 67 8.16 -12.64 -51.38
C ASP A 67 9.64 -12.78 -50.97
N PRO A 68 10.27 -13.96 -51.13
CA PRO A 68 11.68 -14.14 -50.78
C PRO A 68 12.63 -13.19 -51.53
N ARG A 69 12.22 -12.63 -52.69
CA ARG A 69 13.02 -11.63 -53.43
C ARG A 69 13.21 -10.33 -52.66
N GLU A 70 12.36 -10.03 -51.69
CA GLU A 70 12.53 -8.86 -50.83
C GLU A 70 13.71 -9.00 -49.85
N LEU A 71 14.27 -10.22 -49.72
CA LEU A 71 15.45 -10.49 -48.91
C LEU A 71 16.68 -9.71 -49.39
N ASP A 72 16.80 -9.37 -50.67
CA ASP A 72 17.93 -8.61 -51.22
C ASP A 72 18.12 -7.27 -50.50
N ARG A 73 17.01 -6.58 -50.17
CA ARG A 73 17.04 -5.32 -49.41
C ARG A 73 17.47 -5.54 -47.97
N MET A 74 17.05 -6.65 -47.36
CA MET A 74 17.44 -7.00 -45.99
C MET A 74 18.93 -7.35 -45.90
N LEU A 75 19.45 -8.10 -46.87
CA LEU A 75 20.86 -8.47 -46.94
C LEU A 75 21.77 -7.24 -47.10
N LEU A 76 21.33 -6.22 -47.84
CA LEU A 76 22.07 -4.96 -47.93
C LEU A 76 22.20 -4.28 -46.56
N LEU A 77 21.10 -4.21 -45.79
CA LEU A 77 21.10 -3.63 -44.45
C LEU A 77 21.83 -4.49 -43.42
N SER A 78 21.91 -5.81 -43.62
CA SER A 78 22.61 -6.73 -42.71
C SER A 78 24.12 -6.49 -42.58
N LYS A 79 24.70 -5.64 -43.45
CA LYS A 79 26.10 -5.22 -43.36
C LYS A 79 26.37 -4.31 -42.16
N ASP A 80 25.40 -3.47 -41.83
CA ASP A 80 25.53 -2.43 -40.80
C ASP A 80 24.69 -2.72 -39.55
N TYR A 81 23.76 -3.68 -39.63
CA TYR A 81 22.81 -4.00 -38.57
C TYR A 81 22.72 -5.50 -38.29
N ASP A 82 22.65 -5.88 -37.02
CA ASP A 82 22.56 -7.27 -36.57
C ASP A 82 21.16 -7.88 -36.82
N ILE A 83 20.13 -7.03 -36.86
CA ILE A 83 18.74 -7.41 -37.07
C ILE A 83 18.08 -6.45 -38.06
N VAL A 84 17.49 -7.02 -39.11
CA VAL A 84 16.65 -6.31 -40.07
C VAL A 84 15.21 -6.81 -39.94
N CYS A 85 14.31 -5.95 -39.49
CA CYS A 85 12.89 -6.25 -39.33
C CYS A 85 12.07 -5.76 -40.53
N GLY A 86 11.25 -6.62 -41.11
CA GLY A 86 10.22 -6.18 -42.05
C GLY A 86 9.13 -5.37 -41.33
N TYR A 87 8.57 -4.36 -42.00
CA TYR A 87 7.28 -3.76 -41.62
C TYR A 87 6.34 -3.76 -42.83
N ARG A 88 5.08 -4.12 -42.60
CA ARG A 88 4.10 -4.25 -43.69
C ARG A 88 3.70 -2.87 -44.23
N VAL A 89 3.94 -2.63 -45.53
CA VAL A 89 3.59 -1.36 -46.21
C VAL A 89 2.16 -1.41 -46.77
N ASP A 90 1.80 -2.49 -47.46
CA ASP A 90 0.56 -2.59 -48.25
C ASP A 90 -0.50 -3.49 -47.60
N SER A 91 -0.67 -3.37 -46.28
CA SER A 91 -1.61 -4.19 -45.51
C SER A 91 -3.08 -3.89 -45.88
N ARG A 92 -3.70 -4.78 -46.66
CA ARG A 92 -5.16 -4.81 -46.94
C ARG A 92 -6.01 -5.34 -45.77
N GLN A 93 -5.58 -5.06 -44.54
CA GLN A 93 -6.32 -5.44 -43.33
C GLN A 93 -7.58 -4.59 -43.15
N SER A 94 -8.59 -5.17 -42.49
CA SER A 94 -9.76 -4.42 -42.02
C SER A 94 -9.34 -3.31 -41.05
N LEU A 95 -10.15 -2.25 -40.95
CA LEU A 95 -9.89 -1.11 -40.07
C LEU A 95 -9.63 -1.55 -38.61
N VAL A 96 -10.44 -2.48 -38.10
CA VAL A 96 -10.31 -3.04 -36.74
C VAL A 96 -8.96 -3.73 -36.54
N THR A 97 -8.53 -4.57 -37.48
CA THR A 97 -7.25 -5.30 -37.39
C THR A 97 -6.07 -4.33 -37.44
N ARG A 98 -6.16 -3.31 -38.30
CA ARG A 98 -5.11 -2.28 -38.43
C ARG A 98 -4.97 -1.44 -37.15
N VAL A 99 -6.10 -1.05 -36.55
CA VAL A 99 -6.11 -0.34 -35.25
C VAL A 99 -5.54 -1.23 -34.15
N GLY A 100 -5.98 -2.48 -34.06
CA GLY A 100 -5.46 -3.45 -33.09
C GLY A 100 -3.94 -3.68 -33.22
N SER A 101 -3.44 -3.84 -34.45
CA SER A 101 -1.99 -4.00 -34.70
C SER A 101 -1.19 -2.75 -34.34
N ARG A 102 -1.71 -1.55 -34.62
CA ARG A 102 -1.06 -0.29 -34.20
C ARG A 102 -1.04 -0.15 -32.68
N ALA A 103 -2.15 -0.47 -32.02
CA ALA A 103 -2.22 -0.46 -30.56
C ALA A 103 -1.21 -1.45 -29.94
N TYR A 104 -1.14 -2.68 -30.46
CA TYR A 104 -0.16 -3.67 -30.01
C TYR A 104 1.27 -3.17 -30.18
N ASN A 105 1.65 -2.68 -31.38
CA ASN A 105 3.02 -2.23 -31.64
C ASN A 105 3.39 -0.98 -30.81
N PHE A 106 2.44 -0.08 -30.58
CA PHE A 106 2.61 1.06 -29.67
C PHE A 106 2.89 0.58 -28.24
N VAL A 107 2.09 -0.35 -27.73
CA VAL A 107 2.24 -0.93 -26.39
C VAL A 107 3.56 -1.70 -26.28
N ALA A 108 3.93 -2.52 -27.27
CA ALA A 108 5.20 -3.26 -27.31
C ALA A 108 6.42 -2.32 -27.34
N SER A 109 6.37 -1.25 -28.13
CA SER A 109 7.43 -0.24 -28.18
C SER A 109 7.59 0.49 -26.83
N ILE A 110 6.49 0.85 -26.17
CA ILE A 110 6.53 1.54 -24.87
C ILE A 110 6.98 0.61 -23.74
N LEU A 111 6.46 -0.60 -23.69
CA LEU A 111 6.63 -1.49 -22.54
C LEU A 111 7.84 -2.41 -22.66
N LEU A 112 8.18 -2.85 -23.87
CA LEU A 112 9.29 -3.78 -24.12
C LEU A 112 10.51 -3.10 -24.76
N GLY A 113 10.37 -1.88 -25.28
CA GLY A 113 11.49 -1.14 -25.89
C GLY A 113 11.93 -1.74 -27.23
N THR A 114 10.98 -2.25 -28.01
CA THR A 114 11.27 -2.82 -29.33
C THR A 114 11.73 -1.75 -30.33
N ASP A 115 11.23 -0.52 -30.20
CA ASP A 115 11.47 0.64 -31.07
C ASP A 115 11.35 0.34 -32.58
N VAL A 116 10.40 -0.53 -32.95
CA VAL A 116 10.05 -0.86 -34.34
C VAL A 116 8.55 -0.61 -34.59
N ARG A 117 8.19 -0.27 -35.84
CA ARG A 117 6.82 -0.05 -36.30
C ARG A 117 5.99 -1.33 -36.31
N ASP A 118 6.62 -2.48 -36.58
CA ASP A 118 5.92 -3.76 -36.70
C ASP A 118 6.68 -4.94 -36.07
N ALA A 119 6.61 -5.05 -34.74
CA ALA A 119 7.27 -6.12 -34.00
C ALA A 119 6.75 -7.52 -34.38
N ASN A 120 5.50 -7.63 -34.84
CA ASN A 120 4.86 -8.91 -35.21
C ASN A 120 5.08 -9.33 -36.67
N CYS A 121 5.77 -8.55 -37.49
CA CYS A 121 6.05 -8.98 -38.87
C CYS A 121 6.97 -10.21 -38.87
N LEU A 122 6.51 -11.37 -39.34
CA LEU A 122 7.32 -12.60 -39.32
C LEU A 122 8.63 -12.43 -40.13
N PHE A 123 8.60 -11.66 -41.22
CA PHE A 123 9.72 -11.51 -42.14
C PHE A 123 10.86 -10.71 -41.49
N LYS A 124 11.86 -11.43 -40.98
CA LYS A 124 13.00 -10.89 -40.23
C LYS A 124 14.29 -11.60 -40.65
N LEU A 125 15.36 -10.83 -40.82
CA LEU A 125 16.72 -11.32 -41.02
C LEU A 125 17.51 -11.02 -39.76
N VAL A 126 18.04 -12.05 -39.11
CA VAL A 126 18.71 -11.95 -37.81
C VAL A 126 20.05 -12.67 -37.83
N ARG A 127 21.08 -12.06 -37.27
CA ARG A 127 22.36 -12.71 -37.07
C ARG A 127 22.17 -13.85 -36.05
N ARG A 128 22.60 -15.06 -36.40
CA ARG A 128 22.35 -16.27 -35.60
C ARG A 128 22.82 -16.12 -34.16
N GLU A 129 23.97 -15.47 -33.95
CA GLU A 129 24.53 -15.22 -32.62
C GLU A 129 23.62 -14.38 -31.70
N CYS A 130 22.80 -13.48 -32.27
CA CYS A 130 21.85 -12.67 -31.50
C CYS A 130 20.69 -13.49 -30.92
N VAL A 131 20.41 -14.67 -31.48
CA VAL A 131 19.27 -15.51 -31.09
C VAL A 131 19.70 -16.84 -30.47
N ARG A 132 20.94 -17.28 -30.69
CA ARG A 132 21.47 -18.56 -30.19
C ARG A 132 21.38 -18.72 -28.67
N GLU A 133 21.54 -17.63 -27.93
CA GLU A 133 21.62 -17.63 -26.47
C GLU A 133 20.44 -16.90 -25.81
N LEU A 134 19.34 -16.66 -26.54
CA LEU A 134 18.17 -16.01 -25.97
C LEU A 134 17.27 -17.02 -25.25
N PRO A 135 17.06 -16.90 -23.92
CA PRO A 135 16.12 -17.74 -23.21
C PRO A 135 14.70 -17.23 -23.46
N LEU A 136 14.06 -17.70 -24.53
CA LEU A 136 12.70 -17.31 -24.89
C LEU A 136 11.70 -17.87 -23.89
N ALA A 137 10.83 -17.00 -23.37
CA ALA A 137 9.85 -17.33 -22.34
C ALA A 137 8.40 -17.30 -22.85
N THR A 138 8.15 -16.62 -23.98
CA THR A 138 6.82 -16.42 -24.54
C THR A 138 6.55 -17.35 -25.72
N THR A 139 5.26 -17.47 -26.05
CA THR A 139 4.76 -18.24 -27.19
C THR A 139 3.80 -17.37 -28.01
N GLY A 140 3.60 -17.74 -29.28
CA GLY A 140 2.79 -16.98 -30.23
C GLY A 140 3.38 -15.61 -30.58
N ALA A 141 2.50 -14.65 -30.92
CA ALA A 141 2.88 -13.35 -31.48
C ALA A 141 3.86 -12.53 -30.59
N VAL A 142 3.79 -12.70 -29.27
CA VAL A 142 4.65 -11.98 -28.31
C VAL A 142 6.12 -12.39 -28.46
N THR A 143 6.40 -13.61 -28.94
CA THR A 143 7.75 -14.15 -29.14
C THR A 143 8.59 -13.26 -30.05
N HIS A 144 7.98 -12.69 -31.09
CA HIS A 144 8.70 -11.80 -32.00
C HIS A 144 9.12 -10.49 -31.33
N ALA A 145 8.25 -9.93 -30.47
CA ALA A 145 8.59 -8.75 -29.68
C ALA A 145 9.64 -9.08 -28.61
N GLU A 146 9.57 -10.25 -27.97
CA GLU A 146 10.56 -10.74 -27.01
C GLU A 146 11.95 -10.82 -27.64
N VAL A 147 12.09 -11.42 -28.82
CA VAL A 147 13.38 -11.57 -29.52
C VAL A 147 14.03 -10.21 -29.79
N ILE A 148 13.27 -9.26 -30.36
CA ILE A 148 13.79 -7.91 -30.63
C ILE A 148 14.22 -7.23 -29.32
N SER A 149 13.37 -7.32 -28.30
CA SER A 149 13.61 -6.67 -27.01
C SER A 149 14.88 -7.22 -26.36
N ARG A 150 15.01 -8.55 -26.29
CA ARG A 150 16.19 -9.22 -25.73
C ARG A 150 17.46 -8.93 -26.52
N ALA A 151 17.39 -8.96 -27.85
CA ALA A 151 18.55 -8.67 -28.70
C ALA A 151 19.05 -7.22 -28.50
N ARG A 152 18.14 -6.24 -28.46
CA ARG A 152 18.50 -4.85 -28.13
C ARG A 152 19.13 -4.74 -26.74
N LEU A 153 18.62 -5.49 -25.75
CA LEU A 153 19.24 -5.50 -24.41
C LEU A 153 20.65 -6.10 -24.41
N ALA A 154 20.91 -7.05 -25.30
CA ALA A 154 22.24 -7.61 -25.51
C ALA A 154 23.17 -6.70 -26.35
N GLY A 155 22.69 -5.52 -26.76
CA GLY A 155 23.44 -4.54 -27.53
C GLY A 155 23.32 -4.69 -29.05
N ALA A 156 22.45 -5.57 -29.55
CA ALA A 156 22.26 -5.76 -30.99
C ALA A 156 21.61 -4.54 -31.64
N SER A 157 22.14 -4.18 -32.80
CA SER A 157 21.61 -3.11 -33.65
C SER A 157 20.40 -3.60 -34.47
N VAL A 158 19.35 -2.78 -34.55
CA VAL A 158 18.07 -3.14 -35.21
C VAL A 158 17.64 -2.05 -36.17
N VAL A 159 17.31 -2.43 -37.41
CA VAL A 159 16.77 -1.55 -38.46
C VAL A 159 15.49 -2.13 -39.06
N GLU A 160 14.68 -1.28 -39.70
CA GLU A 160 13.43 -1.66 -40.34
C GLU A 160 13.46 -1.48 -41.87
N VAL A 161 12.77 -2.36 -42.59
CA VAL A 161 12.57 -2.23 -44.05
C VAL A 161 11.13 -2.54 -44.44
N GLY A 162 10.59 -1.76 -45.38
CA GLY A 162 9.23 -1.95 -45.86
C GLY A 162 9.12 -3.21 -46.72
N VAL A 163 8.15 -4.07 -46.39
CA VAL A 163 7.89 -5.33 -47.08
C VAL A 163 6.43 -5.42 -47.54
N SER A 164 6.20 -6.01 -48.71
CA SER A 164 4.85 -6.14 -49.29
C SER A 164 4.22 -7.48 -48.91
N GLU A 165 2.97 -7.44 -48.43
CA GLU A 165 2.21 -8.63 -48.03
C GLU A 165 1.37 -9.11 -49.23
N ARG A 166 1.63 -10.33 -49.74
CA ARG A 166 0.84 -10.92 -50.83
C ARG A 166 -0.55 -11.32 -50.35
N ASN A 167 -1.56 -11.14 -51.20
CA ASN A 167 -2.97 -11.42 -50.87
C ASN A 167 -3.20 -12.89 -50.50
N ARG A 168 -3.93 -13.11 -49.40
CA ARG A 168 -4.57 -14.40 -49.11
C ARG A 168 -5.80 -14.61 -49.99
N GLU A 169 -5.92 -15.77 -50.62
CA GLU A 169 -7.24 -16.38 -50.82
C GLU A 169 -7.85 -16.74 -49.46
N ALA A 170 -9.16 -16.55 -49.35
CA ALA A 170 -9.91 -16.38 -48.12
C ALA A 170 -10.01 -17.63 -47.23
N ASN A 171 -8.91 -18.03 -46.58
CA ASN A 171 -8.95 -18.89 -45.39
C ASN A 171 -8.30 -18.15 -44.21
N ARG A 172 -9.06 -17.21 -43.63
CA ARG A 172 -8.79 -16.68 -42.29
C ARG A 172 -9.81 -17.29 -41.33
N THR A 173 -9.37 -18.25 -40.54
CA THR A 173 -9.95 -18.48 -39.22
C THR A 173 -9.96 -17.14 -38.50
N ARG A 174 -11.15 -16.61 -38.18
CA ARG A 174 -11.28 -15.45 -37.27
C ARG A 174 -10.53 -15.82 -35.98
N SER A 175 -9.55 -15.02 -35.59
CA SER A 175 -8.94 -15.12 -34.26
C SER A 175 -10.06 -15.06 -33.23
N LYS A 176 -10.17 -16.09 -32.38
CA LYS A 176 -11.22 -16.11 -31.37
C LYS A 176 -10.88 -15.09 -30.29
N LEU A 177 -11.88 -14.57 -29.58
CA LEU A 177 -11.68 -13.68 -28.44
C LEU A 177 -10.76 -14.32 -27.38
N SER A 178 -10.83 -15.65 -27.23
CA SER A 178 -9.94 -16.43 -26.36
C SER A 178 -8.45 -16.32 -26.72
N ASP A 179 -8.14 -16.20 -28.01
CA ASP A 179 -6.76 -16.13 -28.49
C ASP A 179 -6.17 -14.75 -28.14
N TRP A 180 -6.96 -13.69 -28.32
CA TRP A 180 -6.61 -12.32 -27.91
C TRP A 180 -6.37 -12.20 -26.40
N ILE A 181 -7.23 -12.80 -25.58
CA ILE A 181 -7.06 -12.78 -24.11
C ILE A 181 -5.77 -13.51 -23.72
N SER A 182 -5.47 -14.65 -24.35
CA SER A 182 -4.25 -15.42 -24.10
C SER A 182 -2.99 -14.64 -24.50
N GLU A 183 -3.01 -13.93 -25.63
CA GLU A 183 -1.90 -13.08 -26.08
C GLU A 183 -1.65 -11.91 -25.14
N ILE A 184 -2.71 -11.19 -24.72
CA ILE A 184 -2.60 -10.09 -23.75
C ILE A 184 -2.04 -10.60 -22.42
N ALA A 185 -2.54 -11.76 -21.94
CA ALA A 185 -2.03 -12.40 -20.73
C ALA A 185 -0.54 -12.76 -20.83
N SER A 186 -0.11 -13.34 -21.95
CA SER A 186 1.30 -13.66 -22.23
C SER A 186 2.17 -12.40 -22.27
N PHE A 187 1.67 -11.34 -22.92
CA PHE A 187 2.34 -10.06 -23.01
C PHE A 187 2.52 -9.40 -21.64
N ILE A 188 1.47 -9.31 -20.82
CA ILE A 188 1.53 -8.75 -19.46
C ILE A 188 2.54 -9.53 -18.61
N ARG A 189 2.49 -10.86 -18.69
CA ARG A 189 3.40 -11.74 -17.96
C ARG A 189 4.84 -11.48 -18.37
N PHE A 190 5.12 -11.41 -19.67
CA PHE A 190 6.46 -11.15 -20.17
C PHE A 190 6.94 -9.76 -19.78
N TRP A 191 6.14 -8.71 -20.02
CA TRP A 191 6.48 -7.36 -19.60
C TRP A 191 6.84 -7.29 -18.11
N TRP A 192 6.04 -7.92 -17.26
CA TRP A 192 6.29 -7.98 -15.83
C TRP A 192 7.59 -8.70 -15.49
N THR A 193 7.77 -9.93 -15.98
CA THR A 193 8.87 -10.83 -15.61
C THR A 193 10.17 -10.59 -16.37
N PHE A 194 10.17 -9.74 -17.39
CA PHE A 194 11.35 -9.39 -18.20
C PHE A 194 11.71 -7.91 -18.11
N ALA A 195 10.74 -7.00 -18.26
CA ALA A 195 11.02 -5.57 -18.33
C ALA A 195 10.97 -4.88 -16.97
N LEU A 196 10.00 -5.24 -16.13
CA LEU A 196 9.75 -4.56 -14.86
C LEU A 196 10.50 -5.21 -13.68
N PHE A 197 10.27 -6.50 -13.46
CA PHE A 197 10.79 -7.29 -12.33
C PHE A 197 11.35 -8.65 -12.78
N PRO A 198 12.58 -8.69 -13.33
CA PRO A 198 13.21 -9.90 -13.83
C PRO A 198 13.27 -11.06 -12.82
N ALA A 199 12.79 -12.24 -13.23
CA ALA A 199 12.85 -13.46 -12.41
C ALA A 199 14.31 -13.91 -12.16
N ASP A 200 15.15 -13.81 -13.18
CA ASP A 200 16.56 -14.24 -13.18
C ASP A 200 17.54 -13.13 -12.81
N ALA A 201 17.08 -12.05 -12.15
CA ALA A 201 17.95 -10.98 -11.65
C ALA A 201 19.13 -11.49 -10.79
N ARG A 202 19.03 -12.72 -10.26
CA ARG A 202 20.07 -13.40 -9.46
C ARG A 202 20.92 -14.42 -10.25
N VAL A 203 20.59 -14.73 -11.51
CA VAL A 203 21.17 -15.86 -12.29
C VAL A 203 21.95 -15.40 -13.54
N GLY A 204 22.20 -14.10 -13.69
CA GLY A 204 23.36 -13.67 -14.48
C GLY A 204 24.61 -14.28 -13.84
N LYS A 205 25.42 -14.99 -14.63
CA LYS A 205 26.73 -15.61 -14.30
C LYS A 205 27.38 -14.98 -13.08
N GLN A 206 28.06 -15.79 -12.28
CA GLN A 206 29.14 -15.43 -11.34
C GLN A 206 30.10 -14.39 -11.96
N SER A 207 29.64 -13.15 -12.11
CA SER A 207 30.43 -11.96 -12.12
C SER A 207 30.71 -11.75 -10.65
N PRO A 208 31.97 -11.68 -10.23
CA PRO A 208 32.29 -11.44 -8.83
C PRO A 208 31.48 -10.23 -8.39
N SER A 209 30.58 -10.46 -7.44
CA SER A 209 29.86 -9.49 -6.63
C SER A 209 30.47 -8.08 -6.69
N ASN A 210 30.10 -7.30 -7.71
CA ASN A 210 30.49 -5.90 -7.82
C ASN A 210 29.31 -4.99 -7.45
N THR A 211 28.13 -5.57 -7.22
CA THR A 211 27.21 -5.06 -6.22
C THR A 211 27.67 -5.59 -4.87
N ALA A 212 28.44 -4.78 -4.17
CA ALA A 212 28.46 -4.77 -2.72
C ALA A 212 27.03 -4.56 -2.18
N ASP A 213 26.17 -5.58 -2.28
CA ASP A 213 25.11 -5.77 -1.30
C ASP A 213 25.85 -6.01 0.01
N MET A 214 26.12 -4.93 0.72
CA MET A 214 26.83 -4.93 1.99
C MET A 214 25.96 -5.66 3.01
N ASP A 215 26.00 -7.00 2.98
CA ASP A 215 25.61 -7.80 4.13
C ASP A 215 26.47 -7.32 5.27
N TRP A 216 25.84 -6.64 6.22
CA TRP A 216 26.52 -6.05 7.33
C TRP A 216 27.13 -7.17 8.16
N ALA A 217 28.38 -6.96 8.58
CA ALA A 217 28.99 -7.83 9.57
C ALA A 217 28.05 -7.97 10.79
N PRO A 218 28.01 -9.12 11.47
CA PRO A 218 27.05 -9.34 12.56
C PRO A 218 27.06 -8.26 13.66
N ALA A 219 28.21 -7.63 13.92
CA ALA A 219 28.33 -6.50 14.85
C ALA A 219 27.63 -5.23 14.31
N GLN A 220 27.91 -4.84 13.07
CA GLN A 220 27.26 -3.70 12.41
C GLN A 220 25.74 -3.92 12.32
N ARG A 221 25.31 -5.14 11.99
CA ARG A 221 23.89 -5.49 11.94
C ARG A 221 23.21 -5.28 13.30
N ARG A 222 23.79 -5.79 14.39
CA ARG A 222 23.27 -5.58 15.76
C ARG A 222 23.20 -4.08 16.12
N MET A 223 24.25 -3.32 15.79
CA MET A 223 24.30 -1.88 16.02
C MET A 223 23.19 -1.14 15.26
N MET A 224 22.98 -1.47 13.98
CA MET A 224 21.96 -0.83 13.15
C MET A 224 20.54 -1.26 13.51
N THR A 225 20.34 -2.52 13.97
CA THR A 225 19.10 -2.95 14.61
C THR A 225 18.83 -2.12 15.86
N GLY A 226 19.82 -1.97 16.75
CA GLY A 226 19.69 -1.18 17.98
C GLY A 226 19.38 0.29 17.70
N LEU A 227 20.04 0.88 16.71
CA LEU A 227 19.75 2.25 16.27
C LEU A 227 18.33 2.42 15.75
N LEU A 228 17.87 1.52 14.87
CA LEU A 228 16.51 1.57 14.33
C LEU A 228 15.47 1.36 15.43
N ALA A 229 15.72 0.44 16.36
CA ALA A 229 14.87 0.20 17.53
C ALA A 229 14.82 1.44 18.43
N ALA A 230 15.95 2.09 18.71
CA ALA A 230 15.99 3.32 19.49
C ALA A 230 15.20 4.46 18.81
N MET A 231 15.39 4.66 17.50
CA MET A 231 14.64 5.66 16.73
C MET A 231 13.13 5.38 16.76
N ALA A 232 12.73 4.13 16.53
CA ALA A 232 11.33 3.73 16.58
C ALA A 232 10.75 3.90 17.99
N ALA A 233 11.52 3.57 19.03
CA ALA A 233 11.08 3.71 20.41
C ALA A 233 10.85 5.18 20.78
N VAL A 234 11.78 6.06 20.41
CA VAL A 234 11.66 7.50 20.61
C VAL A 234 10.44 8.05 19.88
N MET A 235 10.18 7.66 18.63
CA MET A 235 9.02 8.20 17.91
C MET A 235 7.67 7.65 18.43
N LEU A 236 7.62 6.41 18.92
CA LEU A 236 6.36 5.72 19.20
C LEU A 236 5.96 5.70 20.67
N PHE A 237 6.90 5.81 21.62
CA PHE A 237 6.60 5.64 23.06
C PHE A 237 6.82 6.89 23.92
N THR A 238 7.42 7.96 23.40
CA THR A 238 7.55 9.21 24.16
C THR A 238 6.19 9.90 24.29
N ASN A 239 5.92 10.55 25.43
CA ASN A 239 4.74 11.38 25.67
C ASN A 239 3.41 10.81 25.15
N LEU A 240 3.04 9.58 25.55
CA LEU A 240 1.76 8.95 25.16
C LEU A 240 0.58 9.32 26.07
N ASN A 241 0.79 10.18 27.07
CA ASN A 241 -0.18 10.46 28.15
C ASN A 241 -1.06 11.71 27.91
N TYR A 242 -1.26 12.10 26.65
CA TYR A 242 -2.16 13.20 26.28
C TYR A 242 -3.60 12.71 26.08
N GLU A 243 -4.58 13.62 26.06
CA GLU A 243 -6.00 13.25 25.94
C GLU A 243 -6.30 12.45 24.65
N LEU A 244 -7.20 11.47 24.74
CA LEU A 244 -7.64 10.60 23.65
C LEU A 244 -8.48 11.38 22.63
N PHE A 245 -8.21 11.15 21.35
CA PHE A 245 -8.94 11.78 20.25
C PHE A 245 -10.27 11.08 19.95
N GLU A 246 -11.34 11.87 19.91
CA GLU A 246 -12.66 11.40 19.49
C GLU A 246 -12.80 11.31 17.95
N PRO A 247 -13.65 10.40 17.44
CA PRO A 247 -14.43 9.42 18.20
C PRO A 247 -13.73 8.06 18.38
N ASP A 248 -12.66 7.78 17.63
CA ASP A 248 -12.16 6.41 17.51
C ASP A 248 -11.28 5.98 18.68
N GLU A 249 -10.36 6.83 19.18
CA GLU A 249 -9.51 6.41 20.31
C GLU A 249 -10.34 6.19 21.57
N THR A 250 -11.22 7.14 21.86
CA THR A 250 -12.08 7.08 23.05
C THR A 250 -13.02 5.89 22.97
N ARG A 251 -13.63 5.60 21.81
CA ARG A 251 -14.48 4.41 21.63
C ARG A 251 -13.74 3.12 21.94
N TYR A 252 -12.57 2.89 21.34
CA TYR A 252 -11.86 1.62 21.52
C TYR A 252 -11.23 1.51 22.92
N ALA A 253 -10.80 2.62 23.51
CA ALA A 253 -10.36 2.66 24.90
C ALA A 253 -11.49 2.29 25.88
N GLN A 254 -12.70 2.82 25.64
CA GLN A 254 -13.90 2.54 26.45
C GLN A 254 -14.38 1.10 26.30
N ILE A 255 -14.46 0.55 25.09
CA ILE A 255 -14.83 -0.87 24.87
C ILE A 255 -13.88 -1.79 25.64
N SER A 256 -12.58 -1.47 25.61
CA SER A 256 -11.58 -2.25 26.33
C SER A 256 -11.69 -2.08 27.85
N LEU A 257 -12.16 -0.91 28.32
CA LEU A 257 -12.42 -0.66 29.74
C LEU A 257 -13.63 -1.45 30.22
N GLU A 258 -14.73 -1.45 29.48
CA GLU A 258 -15.92 -2.24 29.82
C GLU A 258 -15.61 -3.75 29.83
N MET A 259 -14.80 -4.23 28.87
CA MET A 259 -14.29 -5.60 28.85
C MET A 259 -13.38 -5.92 30.04
N TYR A 260 -12.59 -4.94 30.50
CA TYR A 260 -11.74 -5.06 31.70
C TYR A 260 -12.58 -5.13 32.98
N GLU A 261 -13.62 -4.31 33.09
CA GLU A 261 -14.51 -4.22 34.26
C GLU A 261 -15.47 -5.41 34.37
N SER A 262 -16.04 -5.86 33.24
CA SER A 262 -16.99 -6.98 33.21
C SER A 262 -16.31 -8.34 33.36
N GLY A 263 -15.06 -8.45 32.90
CA GLY A 263 -14.36 -9.72 32.78
C GLY A 263 -14.87 -10.62 31.64
N ASP A 264 -15.77 -10.14 30.78
CA ASP A 264 -16.23 -10.86 29.59
C ASP A 264 -15.33 -10.54 28.39
N TRP A 265 -14.52 -11.52 27.97
CA TRP A 265 -13.60 -11.39 26.83
C TRP A 265 -14.24 -11.82 25.50
N ILE A 266 -15.48 -12.29 25.48
CA ILE A 266 -16.15 -12.79 24.28
C ILE A 266 -16.96 -11.65 23.63
N VAL A 267 -17.86 -11.01 24.37
CA VAL A 267 -18.78 -9.99 23.85
C VAL A 267 -18.24 -8.58 24.17
N PRO A 268 -17.69 -7.84 23.18
CA PRO A 268 -17.33 -6.45 23.40
C PRO A 268 -18.60 -5.61 23.59
N THR A 269 -18.63 -4.77 24.62
CA THR A 269 -19.72 -3.81 24.87
C THR A 269 -19.23 -2.38 24.69
N PHE A 270 -20.15 -1.50 24.33
CA PHE A 270 -19.93 -0.06 24.28
C PHE A 270 -21.14 0.65 24.86
N ARG A 271 -20.95 1.31 26.00
CA ARG A 271 -22.01 1.94 26.80
C ARG A 271 -23.05 0.91 27.29
N GLY A 272 -22.57 -0.27 27.68
CA GLY A 272 -23.43 -1.37 28.15
C GLY A 272 -24.15 -2.14 27.05
N GLU A 273 -24.09 -1.70 25.79
CA GLU A 273 -24.71 -2.38 24.65
C GLU A 273 -23.68 -3.22 23.87
N PRO A 274 -24.04 -4.39 23.33
CA PRO A 274 -23.14 -5.20 22.50
C PRO A 274 -22.62 -4.45 21.25
N PHE A 275 -21.32 -4.57 20.98
CA PHE A 275 -20.62 -3.87 19.89
C PHE A 275 -20.06 -4.85 18.83
N PHE A 276 -20.85 -5.15 17.80
CA PHE A 276 -20.51 -6.18 16.81
C PHE A 276 -19.75 -5.69 15.57
N ASP A 277 -19.26 -4.46 15.54
CA ASP A 277 -18.67 -3.88 14.34
C ASP A 277 -17.28 -4.44 13.98
N LYS A 278 -16.55 -4.95 14.98
CA LYS A 278 -15.13 -5.32 14.90
C LYS A 278 -14.78 -6.52 15.77
N PRO A 279 -13.86 -7.40 15.32
CA PRO A 279 -13.34 -8.48 16.16
C PRO A 279 -12.41 -7.97 17.26
N PRO A 280 -12.04 -8.82 18.24
CA PRO A 280 -11.70 -8.35 19.58
C PRO A 280 -10.21 -8.16 19.84
N LEU A 281 -9.31 -8.46 18.90
CA LEU A 281 -7.87 -8.57 19.23
C LEU A 281 -7.29 -7.27 19.80
N LEU A 282 -7.69 -6.10 19.28
CA LEU A 282 -7.24 -4.83 19.86
C LEU A 282 -7.80 -4.64 21.28
N TYR A 283 -9.05 -5.04 21.52
CA TYR A 283 -9.69 -4.95 22.82
C TYR A 283 -8.97 -5.86 23.81
N TRP A 284 -8.73 -7.12 23.46
CA TRP A 284 -7.97 -8.06 24.30
C TRP A 284 -6.58 -7.54 24.68
N LEU A 285 -5.84 -6.98 23.71
CA LEU A 285 -4.51 -6.44 23.99
C LEU A 285 -4.57 -5.20 24.88
N THR A 286 -5.58 -4.34 24.69
CA THR A 286 -5.78 -3.15 25.51
C THR A 286 -6.24 -3.51 26.92
N THR A 287 -7.20 -4.42 27.06
CA THR A 287 -7.67 -4.99 28.34
C THR A 287 -6.53 -5.66 29.11
N ALA A 288 -5.68 -6.43 28.41
CA ALA A 288 -4.47 -7.00 29.00
C ALA A 288 -3.50 -5.91 29.47
N ALA A 289 -3.34 -4.82 28.71
CA ALA A 289 -2.51 -3.70 29.12
C ALA A 289 -3.08 -3.01 30.38
N TYR A 290 -4.39 -2.76 30.43
CA TYR A 290 -5.06 -2.19 31.61
C TYR A 290 -4.87 -3.05 32.86
N SER A 291 -4.97 -4.38 32.75
CA SER A 291 -4.78 -5.26 33.91
C SER A 291 -3.34 -5.27 34.44
N THR A 292 -2.34 -5.01 33.58
CA THR A 292 -0.93 -4.92 34.00
C THR A 292 -0.46 -3.54 34.45
N PHE A 293 -0.98 -2.46 33.84
CA PHE A 293 -0.42 -1.11 34.01
C PHE A 293 -1.43 -0.08 34.52
N GLY A 294 -2.69 -0.48 34.73
CA GLY A 294 -3.77 0.43 35.07
C GLY A 294 -4.38 1.14 33.86
N VAL A 295 -5.56 1.73 34.09
CA VAL A 295 -6.34 2.43 33.06
C VAL A 295 -5.78 3.84 32.88
N HIS A 296 -4.96 4.00 31.85
CA HIS A 296 -4.35 5.28 31.47
C HIS A 296 -4.34 5.43 29.95
N GLU A 297 -4.23 6.67 29.45
CA GLU A 297 -4.20 6.99 28.03
C GLU A 297 -3.00 6.34 27.33
N TRP A 298 -1.84 6.34 27.98
CA TRP A 298 -0.64 5.68 27.45
C TRP A 298 -0.79 4.16 27.41
N THR A 299 -1.47 3.57 28.40
CA THR A 299 -1.77 2.13 28.42
C THR A 299 -2.71 1.75 27.28
N ALA A 300 -3.72 2.59 27.01
CA ALA A 300 -4.67 2.38 25.91
C ALA A 300 -3.97 2.39 24.53
N ARG A 301 -2.95 3.24 24.36
CA ARG A 301 -2.17 3.37 23.11
C ARG A 301 -1.07 2.32 22.97
N LEU A 302 -0.72 1.61 24.05
CA LEU A 302 0.40 0.68 24.07
C LEU A 302 0.29 -0.42 22.99
N PRO A 303 -0.87 -1.10 22.78
CA PRO A 303 -0.99 -2.10 21.73
C PRO A 303 -0.71 -1.55 20.32
N SER A 304 -1.24 -0.37 19.98
CA SER A 304 -0.99 0.28 18.69
C SER A 304 0.48 0.67 18.52
N ALA A 305 1.10 1.22 19.57
CA ALA A 305 2.49 1.66 19.54
C ALA A 305 3.43 0.46 19.40
N CYS A 306 3.15 -0.63 20.12
CA CYS A 306 3.85 -1.90 19.98
C CYS A 306 3.68 -2.51 18.58
N ALA A 307 2.48 -2.47 18.00
CA ALA A 307 2.23 -2.96 16.64
C ALA A 307 3.01 -2.14 15.59
N ALA A 308 3.03 -0.82 15.72
CA ALA A 308 3.80 0.05 14.83
C ALA A 308 5.31 -0.21 14.97
N PHE A 309 5.81 -0.34 16.20
CA PHE A 309 7.21 -0.66 16.49
C PHE A 309 7.59 -2.01 15.87
N LEU A 310 6.77 -3.04 16.10
CA LEU A 310 6.97 -4.38 15.55
C LEU A 310 6.97 -4.35 14.03
N THR A 311 6.09 -3.59 13.39
CA THR A 311 6.06 -3.43 11.93
C THR A 311 7.40 -2.90 11.39
N VAL A 312 7.96 -1.85 12.00
CA VAL A 312 9.27 -1.29 11.60
C VAL A 312 10.38 -2.32 11.79
N MET A 313 10.38 -3.05 12.90
CA MET A 313 11.36 -4.10 13.16
C MET A 313 11.24 -5.27 12.17
N LEU A 314 10.02 -5.73 11.87
CA LEU A 314 9.77 -6.79 10.90
C LEU A 314 10.25 -6.40 9.50
N LEU A 315 10.01 -5.16 9.09
CA LEU A 315 10.49 -4.64 7.81
C LEU A 315 11.99 -4.77 7.67
N PHE A 316 12.75 -4.47 8.72
CA PHE A 316 14.19 -4.68 8.69
C PHE A 316 14.57 -6.16 8.82
N VAL A 317 14.11 -6.84 9.87
CA VAL A 317 14.58 -8.19 10.24
C VAL A 317 14.16 -9.25 9.23
N TRP A 318 12.95 -9.19 8.69
CA TRP A 318 12.46 -10.12 7.66
C TRP A 318 12.67 -9.57 6.25
N GLY A 319 12.58 -8.25 6.05
CA GLY A 319 12.82 -7.63 4.74
C GLY A 319 14.28 -7.70 4.30
N ARG A 320 15.26 -7.74 5.22
CA ARG A 320 16.68 -7.91 4.85
C ARG A 320 16.97 -9.24 4.16
N ARG A 321 16.16 -10.28 4.42
CA ARG A 321 16.24 -11.55 3.69
C ARG A 321 15.78 -11.40 2.24
N LEU A 322 14.93 -10.42 1.95
CA LEU A 322 14.38 -10.17 0.62
C LEU A 322 15.30 -9.25 -0.20
N LEU A 323 15.72 -8.13 0.40
CA LEU A 323 16.34 -6.99 -0.29
C LEU A 323 17.78 -6.68 0.13
N GLY A 324 18.34 -7.42 1.10
CA GLY A 324 19.64 -7.11 1.73
C GLY A 324 19.53 -6.15 2.92
N ASP A 325 20.57 -6.09 3.75
CA ASP A 325 20.56 -5.32 5.00
C ASP A 325 20.33 -3.81 4.77
N THR A 326 21.07 -3.20 3.83
CA THR A 326 20.99 -1.75 3.59
C THR A 326 19.61 -1.31 3.08
N ALA A 327 19.08 -1.99 2.06
CA ALA A 327 17.78 -1.64 1.47
C ALA A 327 16.62 -1.82 2.47
N ALA A 328 16.65 -2.90 3.25
CA ALA A 328 15.63 -3.16 4.26
C ALA A 328 15.69 -2.15 5.42
N TRP A 329 16.88 -1.75 5.85
CA TRP A 329 17.02 -0.70 6.87
C TRP A 329 16.52 0.64 6.35
N CYS A 330 16.89 1.03 5.12
CA CYS A 330 16.35 2.23 4.47
C CYS A 330 14.82 2.17 4.35
N GLY A 331 14.25 1.02 4.00
CA GLY A 331 12.79 0.87 3.91
C GLY A 331 12.09 0.98 5.26
N ALA A 332 12.66 0.39 6.32
CA ALA A 332 12.13 0.55 7.68
C ALA A 332 12.24 2.00 8.18
N ALA A 333 13.34 2.69 7.87
CA ALA A 333 13.51 4.11 8.18
C ALA A 333 12.52 5.00 7.40
N VAL A 334 12.28 4.71 6.11
CA VAL A 334 11.26 5.43 5.32
C VAL A 334 9.87 5.26 5.93
N LEU A 335 9.51 4.05 6.37
CA LEU A 335 8.22 3.83 7.03
C LEU A 335 8.12 4.63 8.33
N LEU A 336 9.16 4.57 9.16
CA LEU A 336 9.20 5.27 10.44
C LEU A 336 9.16 6.80 10.30
N LEU A 337 9.81 7.34 9.26
CA LEU A 337 9.86 8.79 9.01
C LEU A 337 8.64 9.31 8.23
N SER A 338 7.77 8.42 7.72
CA SER A 338 6.52 8.77 7.05
C SER A 338 5.45 9.13 8.09
N ALA A 339 5.19 10.43 8.31
CA ALA A 339 4.44 10.93 9.46
C ALA A 339 3.11 10.21 9.75
N GLY A 340 2.36 9.82 8.71
CA GLY A 340 1.09 9.11 8.86
C GLY A 340 1.21 7.75 9.56
N PHE A 341 2.35 7.06 9.44
CA PHE A 341 2.54 5.75 10.06
C PHE A 341 2.77 5.83 11.57
N PRO A 342 3.74 6.62 12.11
CA PRO A 342 3.85 6.81 13.55
C PRO A 342 2.63 7.50 14.17
N VAL A 343 1.95 8.41 13.44
CA VAL A 343 0.65 8.95 13.89
C VAL A 343 -0.31 7.80 14.15
N ALA A 344 -0.55 6.91 13.18
CA ALA A 344 -1.46 5.78 13.39
C ALA A 344 -1.00 4.86 14.53
N GLY A 345 0.32 4.66 14.70
CA GLY A 345 0.87 3.87 15.81
C GLY A 345 0.65 4.48 17.19
N ARG A 346 0.55 5.81 17.29
CA ARG A 346 0.34 6.53 18.55
C ARG A 346 -1.13 6.78 18.88
N PHE A 347 -2.05 6.30 18.05
CA PHE A 347 -3.48 6.39 18.30
C PHE A 347 -4.03 5.02 18.67
N VAL A 348 -5.03 4.96 19.54
CA VAL A 348 -5.81 3.73 19.79
C VAL A 348 -6.69 3.45 18.56
N VAL A 349 -6.12 2.81 17.53
CA VAL A 349 -6.80 2.48 16.27
C VAL A 349 -6.46 1.08 15.79
N LEU A 350 -7.46 0.39 15.25
CA LEU A 350 -7.32 -0.97 14.71
C LEU A 350 -6.34 -1.04 13.53
N ASP A 351 -6.19 0.07 12.78
CA ASP A 351 -5.39 0.11 11.55
C ASP A 351 -3.89 -0.09 11.80
N ALA A 352 -3.36 0.33 12.95
CA ALA A 352 -1.95 0.09 13.31
C ALA A 352 -1.68 -1.40 13.52
N LEU A 353 -2.54 -2.08 14.29
CA LEU A 353 -2.46 -3.51 14.54
C LEU A 353 -2.68 -4.34 13.28
N LEU A 354 -3.68 -3.96 12.46
CA LEU A 354 -3.93 -4.60 11.18
C LEU A 354 -2.73 -4.44 10.23
N THR A 355 -2.15 -3.24 10.16
CA THR A 355 -0.95 -2.98 9.35
C THR A 355 0.20 -3.89 9.76
N CYS A 356 0.42 -4.09 11.06
CA CYS A 356 1.43 -5.03 11.57
C CYS A 356 1.16 -6.46 11.11
N CYS A 357 -0.08 -6.94 11.27
CA CYS A 357 -0.46 -8.30 10.89
C CYS A 357 -0.35 -8.53 9.37
N VAL A 358 -0.81 -7.57 8.56
CA VAL A 358 -0.72 -7.61 7.09
C VAL A 358 0.73 -7.51 6.64
N ALA A 359 1.55 -6.63 7.23
CA ALA A 359 2.97 -6.53 6.91
C ALA A 359 3.74 -7.82 7.24
N ALA A 360 3.45 -8.43 8.39
CA ALA A 360 4.03 -9.71 8.78
C ALA A 360 3.61 -10.83 7.81
N THR A 361 2.32 -10.91 7.46
CA THR A 361 1.79 -11.87 6.49
C THR A 361 2.42 -11.69 5.11
N PHE A 362 2.52 -10.45 4.64
CA PHE A 362 3.18 -10.08 3.39
C PHE A 362 4.66 -10.49 3.40
N LEU A 363 5.43 -10.12 4.42
CA LEU A 363 6.86 -10.44 4.53
C LEU A 363 7.11 -11.94 4.63
N ALA A 364 6.30 -12.67 5.39
CA ALA A 364 6.39 -14.11 5.51
C ALA A 364 6.06 -14.80 4.18
N THR A 365 4.98 -14.39 3.52
CA THR A 365 4.59 -14.92 2.20
C THR A 365 5.64 -14.63 1.14
N ALA A 366 6.20 -13.41 1.11
CA ALA A 366 7.29 -13.05 0.22
C ALA A 366 8.51 -13.95 0.47
N ASN A 367 8.93 -14.11 1.74
CA ASN A 367 10.04 -15.00 2.09
C ASN A 367 9.77 -16.46 1.66
N ALA A 368 8.53 -16.95 1.79
CA ALA A 368 8.15 -18.30 1.36
C ALA A 368 8.20 -18.48 -0.18
N CYS A 369 7.77 -17.46 -0.93
CA CYS A 369 7.72 -17.50 -2.39
C CYS A 369 9.10 -17.38 -3.04
N ILE A 370 9.96 -16.55 -2.45
CA ILE A 370 11.27 -16.18 -3.01
C ILE A 370 12.38 -17.12 -2.54
N HIS A 371 12.30 -17.58 -1.29
CA HIS A 371 13.28 -18.51 -0.73
C HIS A 371 12.69 -19.91 -0.61
N HIS A 372 13.33 -20.89 -1.25
CA HIS A 372 12.89 -22.29 -1.21
C HIS A 372 13.17 -22.98 0.14
N ARG A 373 14.14 -22.47 0.91
CA ARG A 373 14.55 -23.08 2.18
C ARG A 373 13.51 -22.79 3.27
N ARG A 374 12.91 -23.85 3.83
CA ARG A 374 11.88 -23.77 4.88
C ARG A 374 10.66 -22.93 4.47
N SER A 375 10.29 -22.95 3.19
CA SER A 375 9.11 -22.22 2.68
C SER A 375 7.82 -22.58 3.42
N TRP A 376 7.64 -23.86 3.77
CA TRP A 376 6.47 -24.34 4.53
C TRP A 376 6.31 -23.62 5.89
N LEU A 377 7.41 -23.34 6.58
CA LEU A 377 7.40 -22.66 7.87
C LEU A 377 6.96 -21.21 7.69
N TRP A 378 7.44 -20.55 6.64
CA TRP A 378 7.04 -19.17 6.34
C TRP A 378 5.58 -19.06 5.92
N PHE A 379 5.03 -20.05 5.19
CA PHE A 379 3.58 -20.09 4.94
C PHE A 379 2.77 -20.32 6.21
N ALA A 380 3.24 -21.18 7.13
CA ALA A 380 2.59 -21.37 8.43
C ALA A 380 2.62 -20.09 9.28
N VAL A 381 3.77 -19.40 9.31
CA VAL A 381 3.90 -18.08 9.97
C VAL A 381 2.96 -17.06 9.33
N ALA A 382 2.85 -17.03 7.99
CA ALA A 382 1.91 -16.19 7.28
C ALA A 382 0.45 -16.50 7.67
N GLY A 383 0.10 -17.79 7.84
CA GLY A 383 -1.20 -18.21 8.35
C GLY A 383 -1.51 -17.71 9.76
N VAL A 384 -0.54 -17.79 10.67
CA VAL A 384 -0.68 -17.28 12.05
C VAL A 384 -0.88 -15.76 12.07
N THR A 385 -0.06 -15.01 11.34
CA THR A 385 -0.17 -13.55 11.29
C THR A 385 -1.43 -13.09 10.55
N LEU A 386 -1.89 -13.87 9.57
CA LEU A 386 -3.15 -13.64 8.90
C LEU A 386 -4.33 -13.83 9.87
N ALA A 387 -4.28 -14.86 10.72
CA ALA A 387 -5.27 -15.10 11.77
C ALA A 387 -5.42 -13.90 12.71
N LEU A 388 -4.30 -13.34 13.16
CA LEU A 388 -4.30 -12.14 14.00
C LEU A 388 -4.90 -10.93 13.26
N GLY A 389 -4.62 -10.79 11.96
CA GLY A 389 -5.26 -9.78 11.12
C GLY A 389 -6.78 -9.97 11.04
N VAL A 390 -7.24 -11.22 10.90
CA VAL A 390 -8.67 -11.57 10.90
C VAL A 390 -9.32 -11.24 12.24
N LEU A 391 -8.66 -11.54 13.36
CA LEU A 391 -9.11 -11.15 14.71
C LEU A 391 -8.98 -9.65 15.00
N THR A 392 -8.39 -8.86 14.09
CA THR A 392 -8.33 -7.39 14.22
C THR A 392 -9.44 -6.70 13.43
N LYS A 393 -9.63 -7.05 12.15
CA LYS A 393 -10.57 -6.34 11.25
C LYS A 393 -11.37 -7.26 10.35
N GLY A 394 -11.42 -8.55 10.65
CA GLY A 394 -12.25 -9.53 9.96
C GLY A 394 -11.65 -10.05 8.65
N PRO A 395 -12.50 -10.52 7.71
CA PRO A 395 -12.04 -11.16 6.47
C PRO A 395 -11.21 -10.24 5.57
N LEU A 396 -11.25 -8.92 5.82
CA LEU A 396 -10.43 -7.92 5.13
C LEU A 396 -8.95 -8.30 5.10
N ALA A 397 -8.37 -8.87 6.17
CA ALA A 397 -6.97 -9.28 6.17
C ALA A 397 -6.65 -10.31 5.07
N MET A 398 -7.55 -11.27 4.82
CA MET A 398 -7.42 -12.26 3.74
C MET A 398 -7.53 -11.60 2.37
N VAL A 399 -8.49 -10.67 2.23
CA VAL A 399 -8.69 -9.90 0.99
C VAL A 399 -7.46 -9.08 0.64
N LEU A 400 -6.73 -8.53 1.61
CA LEU A 400 -5.51 -7.76 1.34
C LEU A 400 -4.29 -8.65 1.02
N CYS A 401 -4.20 -9.86 1.59
CA CYS A 401 -2.98 -10.68 1.52
C CYS A 401 -2.98 -11.74 0.40
N LEU A 402 -4.12 -12.36 0.09
CA LEU A 402 -4.18 -13.49 -0.86
C LEU A 402 -4.08 -13.07 -2.34
N PRO A 403 -4.73 -11.99 -2.81
CA PRO A 403 -4.66 -11.61 -4.22
C PRO A 403 -3.25 -11.30 -4.73
N PRO A 404 -2.37 -10.60 -3.99
CA PRO A 404 -0.96 -10.44 -4.38
C PRO A 404 -0.22 -11.77 -4.55
N LEU A 405 -0.48 -12.78 -3.70
CA LEU A 405 0.08 -14.13 -3.81
C LEU A 405 -0.39 -14.83 -5.09
N ILE A 406 -1.69 -14.80 -5.37
CA ILE A 406 -2.27 -15.41 -6.57
C ILE A 406 -1.72 -14.73 -7.84
N ALA A 407 -1.68 -13.40 -7.85
CA ALA A 407 -1.14 -12.63 -8.96
C ALA A 407 0.35 -12.95 -9.19
N TYR A 408 1.15 -13.06 -8.11
CA TYR A 408 2.54 -13.47 -8.20
C TYR A 408 2.70 -14.88 -8.77
N GLY A 409 1.92 -15.85 -8.29
CA GLY A 409 1.92 -17.21 -8.82
C GLY A 409 1.58 -17.27 -10.32
N TRP A 410 0.62 -16.47 -10.77
CA TRP A 410 0.26 -16.37 -12.19
C TRP A 410 1.32 -15.67 -13.05
N LEU A 411 1.92 -14.59 -12.56
CA LEU A 411 2.95 -13.83 -13.27
C LEU A 411 4.25 -14.63 -13.41
N TYR A 412 4.70 -15.30 -12.36
CA TYR A 412 5.94 -16.10 -12.38
C TYR A 412 5.71 -17.58 -12.74
N GLN A 413 4.50 -17.95 -13.15
CA GLN A 413 4.09 -19.32 -13.51
C GLN A 413 4.36 -20.37 -12.40
N ARG A 414 4.30 -19.94 -11.15
CA ARG A 414 4.54 -20.76 -9.95
C ARG A 414 3.23 -21.39 -9.47
N ARG A 415 2.81 -22.46 -10.16
CA ARG A 415 1.58 -23.22 -9.84
C ARG A 415 1.64 -23.90 -8.47
N ASP A 416 2.84 -24.14 -7.94
CA ASP A 416 3.08 -24.64 -6.59
C ASP A 416 2.54 -23.71 -5.49
N LEU A 417 2.46 -22.40 -5.74
CA LEU A 417 2.02 -21.41 -4.75
C LEU A 417 0.51 -21.36 -4.55
N ILE A 418 -0.25 -21.97 -5.47
CA ILE A 418 -1.71 -22.03 -5.44
C ILE A 418 -2.21 -23.47 -5.25
N ASP A 419 -1.33 -24.39 -4.85
CA ASP A 419 -1.71 -25.76 -4.55
C ASP A 419 -2.43 -25.86 -3.19
N LEU A 420 -3.07 -27.01 -2.96
CA LEU A 420 -3.81 -27.27 -1.73
C LEU A 420 -2.91 -27.25 -0.47
N ARG A 421 -1.61 -27.55 -0.62
CA ARG A 421 -0.66 -27.61 0.51
C ARG A 421 -0.34 -26.21 1.02
N VAL A 422 0.00 -25.28 0.13
CA VAL A 422 0.24 -23.88 0.48
C VAL A 422 -1.03 -23.24 1.03
N ALA A 423 -2.18 -23.52 0.41
CA ALA A 423 -3.47 -23.09 0.93
C ALA A 423 -3.72 -23.61 2.35
N ALA A 424 -3.49 -24.90 2.61
CA ALA A 424 -3.65 -25.49 3.94
C ALA A 424 -2.70 -24.87 4.97
N LEU A 425 -1.45 -24.62 4.61
CA LEU A 425 -0.45 -24.00 5.51
C LEU A 425 -0.84 -22.59 5.96
N MET A 426 -1.60 -21.83 5.14
CA MET A 426 -2.10 -20.51 5.54
C MET A 426 -3.48 -20.57 6.20
N VAL A 427 -4.39 -21.38 5.66
CA VAL A 427 -5.80 -21.42 6.08
C VAL A 427 -5.96 -22.17 7.41
N VAL A 428 -5.28 -23.31 7.62
CA VAL A 428 -5.45 -24.10 8.84
C VAL A 428 -5.07 -23.31 10.10
N PRO A 429 -3.89 -22.65 10.19
CA PRO A 429 -3.58 -21.80 11.34
C PRO A 429 -4.57 -20.66 11.51
N THR A 430 -5.04 -20.07 10.40
CA THR A 430 -6.04 -19.00 10.42
C THR A 430 -7.35 -19.47 11.05
N LEU A 431 -7.86 -20.62 10.62
CA LEU A 431 -9.08 -21.20 11.17
C LEU A 431 -8.90 -21.58 12.64
N VAL A 432 -7.83 -22.29 12.99
CA VAL A 432 -7.58 -22.74 14.36
C VAL A 432 -7.52 -21.57 15.36
N MET A 433 -6.96 -20.44 14.97
CA MET A 433 -6.82 -19.28 15.86
C MET A 433 -8.02 -18.34 15.84
N ALA A 434 -8.61 -18.07 14.67
CA ALA A 434 -9.68 -17.07 14.56
C ALA A 434 -11.07 -17.67 14.77
N LEU A 435 -11.32 -18.88 14.28
CA LEU A 435 -12.64 -19.50 14.29
C LEU A 435 -13.23 -19.69 15.71
N PRO A 436 -12.46 -20.03 16.76
CA PRO A 436 -13.03 -20.22 18.10
C PRO A 436 -13.80 -19.00 18.63
N TRP A 437 -13.27 -17.79 18.45
CA TRP A 437 -13.97 -16.58 18.88
C TRP A 437 -15.22 -16.32 18.06
N PHE A 438 -15.16 -16.51 16.73
CA PHE A 438 -16.34 -16.36 15.88
C PHE A 438 -17.44 -17.35 16.26
N ILE A 439 -17.09 -18.61 16.56
CA ILE A 439 -18.06 -19.61 17.04
C ILE A 439 -18.66 -19.16 18.38
N ALA A 440 -17.81 -18.76 19.33
CA ALA A 440 -18.25 -18.37 20.67
C ALA A 440 -19.23 -17.18 20.64
N ILE A 441 -18.91 -16.11 19.89
CA ILE A 441 -19.79 -14.95 19.80
C ILE A 441 -21.08 -15.26 19.05
N THR A 442 -21.03 -16.06 17.96
CA THR A 442 -22.26 -16.47 17.25
C THR A 442 -23.15 -17.41 18.04
N GLY A 443 -22.58 -18.16 19.00
CA GLY A 443 -23.35 -19.04 19.88
C GLY A 443 -24.04 -18.30 21.02
N GLY A 444 -23.60 -17.08 21.34
CA GLY A 444 -24.19 -16.22 22.37
C GLY A 444 -25.06 -15.09 21.80
N GLU A 445 -24.78 -14.62 20.58
CA GLU A 445 -25.39 -13.42 19.98
C GLU A 445 -25.90 -13.71 18.56
N ASP A 446 -27.20 -13.95 18.42
CA ASP A 446 -27.84 -14.33 17.15
C ASP A 446 -27.70 -13.26 16.05
N GLU A 447 -27.66 -11.97 16.43
CA GLU A 447 -27.57 -10.85 15.49
C GLU A 447 -26.16 -10.62 14.94
N PHE A 448 -25.13 -11.13 15.61
CA PHE A 448 -23.73 -10.84 15.30
C PHE A 448 -23.38 -11.19 13.85
N ALA A 449 -23.76 -12.39 13.38
CA ALA A 449 -23.34 -12.87 12.06
C ALA A 449 -23.87 -11.98 10.92
N GLY A 450 -25.15 -11.59 10.99
CA GLY A 450 -25.77 -10.69 10.04
C GLY A 450 -25.17 -9.28 10.10
N HIS A 451 -25.01 -8.73 11.31
CA HIS A 451 -24.46 -7.38 11.46
C HIS A 451 -23.00 -7.30 11.00
N PHE A 452 -22.15 -8.23 11.43
CA PHE A 452 -20.72 -8.22 11.13
C PHE A 452 -20.42 -8.56 9.67
N PHE A 453 -20.83 -9.73 9.18
CA PHE A 453 -20.44 -10.22 7.85
C PHE A 453 -21.22 -9.52 6.72
N TRP A 454 -22.51 -9.27 6.90
CA TRP A 454 -23.32 -8.64 5.86
C TRP A 454 -23.21 -7.12 5.91
N LYS A 455 -23.66 -6.47 6.99
CA LYS A 455 -23.77 -5.01 7.06
C LYS A 455 -22.40 -4.32 7.10
N HIS A 456 -21.50 -4.74 7.99
CA HIS A 456 -20.23 -4.04 8.22
C HIS A 456 -19.09 -4.41 7.26
N ASN A 457 -19.18 -5.54 6.54
CA ASN A 457 -18.20 -5.93 5.52
C ASN A 457 -18.73 -5.76 4.08
N LEU A 458 -19.83 -6.42 3.72
CA LEU A 458 -20.33 -6.40 2.33
C LEU A 458 -21.09 -5.12 1.99
N VAL A 459 -22.15 -4.78 2.74
CA VAL A 459 -22.96 -3.59 2.45
C VAL A 459 -22.12 -2.33 2.57
N ARG A 460 -21.30 -2.21 3.61
CA ARG A 460 -20.38 -1.08 3.79
C ARG A 460 -19.41 -0.88 2.61
N PHE A 461 -19.00 -1.95 1.92
CA PHE A 461 -18.09 -1.85 0.77
C PHE A 461 -18.79 -1.30 -0.48
N PHE A 462 -20.02 -1.74 -0.74
CA PHE A 462 -20.78 -1.37 -1.94
C PHE A 462 -21.67 -0.13 -1.76
N ASN A 463 -22.33 0.01 -0.61
CA ASN A 463 -23.30 1.05 -0.30
C ASN A 463 -22.97 1.70 1.05
N ALA A 464 -21.96 2.58 1.04
CA ALA A 464 -21.51 3.26 2.25
C ALA A 464 -22.60 4.17 2.83
N PHE A 465 -22.92 3.95 4.11
CA PHE A 465 -23.82 4.80 4.88
C PHE A 465 -23.18 6.14 5.27
N ASP A 466 -21.85 6.21 5.31
CA ASP A 466 -21.05 7.41 5.65
C ASP A 466 -19.68 7.38 4.95
N HIS A 467 -19.01 8.55 4.89
CA HIS A 467 -17.64 8.73 4.35
C HIS A 467 -17.50 8.33 2.87
N GLN A 468 -18.42 8.79 2.02
CA GLN A 468 -18.33 8.63 0.58
C GLN A 468 -17.33 9.63 -0.02
N GLU A 469 -16.33 9.09 -0.70
CA GLU A 469 -15.23 9.86 -1.24
C GLU A 469 -14.87 9.37 -2.66
N PRO A 470 -14.27 10.21 -3.52
CA PRO A 470 -13.98 9.85 -4.91
C PRO A 470 -12.94 8.73 -5.03
N TRP A 471 -12.88 8.07 -6.18
CA TRP A 471 -11.96 6.94 -6.42
C TRP A 471 -10.48 7.30 -6.27
N TRP A 472 -10.12 8.57 -6.51
CA TRP A 472 -8.77 9.12 -6.39
C TRP A 472 -8.41 9.59 -4.97
N PHE A 473 -9.33 9.48 -3.99
CA PHE A 473 -9.15 9.94 -2.60
C PHE A 473 -7.81 9.54 -1.97
N TYR A 474 -7.34 8.32 -2.25
CA TYR A 474 -6.11 7.80 -1.64
C TYR A 474 -4.82 8.36 -2.24
N LEU A 475 -4.85 9.04 -3.38
CA LEU A 475 -3.68 9.67 -3.97
C LEU A 475 -3.12 10.80 -3.06
N PRO A 476 -3.90 11.83 -2.68
CA PRO A 476 -3.43 12.83 -1.73
C PRO A 476 -3.17 12.25 -0.33
N VAL A 477 -3.96 11.27 0.12
CA VAL A 477 -3.75 10.61 1.43
C VAL A 477 -2.38 9.92 1.48
N LEU A 478 -1.98 9.22 0.42
CA LEU A 478 -0.67 8.57 0.35
C LEU A 478 0.47 9.60 0.34
N LEU A 479 0.33 10.69 -0.42
CA LEU A 479 1.32 11.76 -0.49
C LEU A 479 1.53 12.45 0.86
N LEU A 480 0.44 12.72 1.58
CA LEU A 480 0.47 13.37 2.90
C LEU A 480 0.91 12.40 4.00
N GLY A 481 0.38 11.17 4.00
CA GLY A 481 0.72 10.14 4.99
C GLY A 481 2.17 9.70 4.91
N MET A 482 2.76 9.71 3.71
CA MET A 482 4.18 9.43 3.51
C MET A 482 5.06 10.68 3.52
N PHE A 483 4.52 11.88 3.72
CA PHE A 483 5.36 13.07 3.85
C PHE A 483 6.28 12.94 5.08
N PRO A 484 7.58 13.29 5.00
CA PRO A 484 8.29 13.88 3.85
C PRO A 484 8.85 12.88 2.83
N CYS A 485 8.82 11.57 3.11
CA CYS A 485 9.29 10.52 2.20
C CYS A 485 8.56 10.46 0.85
N SER A 486 7.36 11.03 0.71
CA SER A 486 6.65 11.16 -0.56
C SER A 486 7.43 12.00 -1.60
N LEU A 487 8.38 12.84 -1.16
CA LEU A 487 9.31 13.54 -2.05
C LEU A 487 10.22 12.58 -2.86
N LEU A 488 10.32 11.31 -2.46
CA LEU A 488 11.05 10.27 -3.17
C LEU A 488 10.26 9.68 -4.36
N PHE A 489 8.95 9.93 -4.47
CA PHE A 489 8.10 9.29 -5.49
C PHE A 489 8.51 9.58 -6.95
N PRO A 490 8.92 10.80 -7.33
CA PRO A 490 9.42 11.02 -8.70
C PRO A 490 10.67 10.19 -9.01
N GLY A 491 11.59 10.08 -8.04
CA GLY A 491 12.77 9.21 -8.13
C GLY A 491 12.38 7.74 -8.25
N LEU A 492 11.37 7.31 -7.48
CA LEU A 492 10.83 5.96 -7.57
C LEU A 492 10.27 5.62 -8.95
N GLY A 493 9.47 6.51 -9.54
CA GLY A 493 8.94 6.32 -10.89
C GLY A 493 10.06 6.16 -11.92
N SER A 494 11.09 6.99 -11.84
CA SER A 494 12.27 6.86 -12.72
C SER A 494 13.03 5.55 -12.51
N TYR A 495 13.11 5.05 -11.27
CA TYR A 495 13.77 3.79 -10.96
C TYR A 495 12.97 2.57 -11.45
N LEU A 496 11.65 2.51 -11.21
CA LEU A 496 10.80 1.38 -11.59
C LEU A 496 10.66 1.25 -13.12
N PHE A 497 10.52 2.37 -13.83
CA PHE A 497 10.32 2.37 -15.28
C PHE A 497 11.60 2.57 -16.10
N SER A 498 12.77 2.56 -15.46
CA SER A 498 14.03 2.68 -16.18
C SER A 498 14.26 1.49 -17.11
N ARG A 499 14.60 1.80 -18.37
CA ARG A 499 14.99 0.84 -19.41
C ARG A 499 16.49 0.50 -19.40
N CYS A 500 17.25 1.00 -18.44
CA CYS A 500 18.65 0.63 -18.28
C CYS A 500 18.75 -0.85 -17.86
N ALA A 501 19.62 -1.63 -18.52
CA ALA A 501 19.82 -3.05 -18.22
C ALA A 501 20.30 -3.28 -16.78
N GLU A 502 21.20 -2.43 -16.30
CA GLU A 502 21.73 -2.50 -14.94
C GLU A 502 20.63 -2.25 -13.89
N GLN A 503 19.80 -1.21 -14.08
CA GLN A 503 18.71 -0.93 -13.15
C GLN A 503 17.61 -1.99 -13.20
N ARG A 504 17.33 -2.57 -14.38
CA ARG A 504 16.43 -3.73 -14.50
C ARG A 504 16.89 -4.91 -13.65
N GLN A 505 18.17 -5.25 -13.71
CA GLN A 505 18.72 -6.38 -12.94
C GLN A 505 18.68 -6.15 -11.44
N ARG A 506 18.60 -4.89 -10.98
CA ARG A 506 18.46 -4.57 -9.55
C ARG A 506 17.01 -4.69 -9.03
N ARG A 507 16.01 -4.80 -9.91
CA ARG A 507 14.58 -4.91 -9.57
C ARG A 507 14.13 -6.38 -9.58
N GLY A 508 14.53 -7.17 -8.58
CA GLY A 508 14.15 -8.57 -8.52
C GLY A 508 12.66 -8.82 -8.26
N ALA A 509 12.28 -10.10 -8.30
CA ALA A 509 10.90 -10.55 -8.09
C ALA A 509 10.32 -10.15 -6.71
N GLU A 510 11.18 -9.98 -5.70
CA GLU A 510 10.80 -9.46 -4.39
C GLU A 510 10.19 -8.05 -4.43
N LEU A 511 10.71 -7.20 -5.31
CA LEU A 511 10.19 -5.86 -5.51
C LEU A 511 8.86 -5.90 -6.25
N GLY A 512 8.74 -6.83 -7.22
CA GLY A 512 7.49 -7.10 -7.92
C GLY A 512 6.38 -7.52 -6.95
N PHE A 513 6.64 -8.45 -6.04
CA PHE A 513 5.68 -8.87 -5.02
C PHE A 513 5.22 -7.68 -4.15
N SER A 514 6.16 -6.81 -3.77
CA SER A 514 5.88 -5.57 -3.02
C SER A 514 4.96 -4.62 -3.83
N CYS A 515 5.23 -4.46 -5.14
CA CYS A 515 4.41 -3.61 -6.01
C CYS A 515 3.01 -4.16 -6.21
N LEU A 516 2.84 -5.49 -6.31
CA LEU A 516 1.52 -6.13 -6.37
C LEU A 516 0.71 -5.86 -5.10
N ALA A 517 1.34 -5.99 -3.92
CA ALA A 517 0.69 -5.69 -2.65
C ALA A 517 0.24 -4.22 -2.56
N VAL A 518 1.12 -3.27 -2.89
CA VAL A 518 0.76 -1.83 -2.89
C VAL A 518 -0.37 -1.53 -3.86
N ALA A 519 -0.23 -1.98 -5.12
CA ALA A 519 -1.22 -1.73 -6.16
C ALA A 519 -2.59 -2.33 -5.78
N TRP A 520 -2.60 -3.53 -5.22
CA TRP A 520 -3.82 -4.19 -4.78
C TRP A 520 -4.47 -3.46 -3.60
N ILE A 521 -3.73 -3.15 -2.54
CA ILE A 521 -4.31 -2.52 -1.34
C ILE A 521 -4.89 -1.14 -1.70
N VAL A 522 -4.14 -0.31 -2.42
CA VAL A 522 -4.62 1.01 -2.83
C VAL A 522 -5.80 0.88 -3.79
N GLY A 523 -5.71 0.00 -4.79
CA GLY A 523 -6.78 -0.23 -5.76
C GLY A 523 -8.06 -0.74 -5.10
N PHE A 524 -7.96 -1.72 -4.21
CA PHE A 524 -9.08 -2.31 -3.48
C PHE A 524 -9.86 -1.26 -2.69
N PHE A 525 -9.16 -0.44 -1.89
CA PHE A 525 -9.84 0.62 -1.14
C PHE A 525 -10.32 1.76 -2.02
N SER A 526 -9.63 2.10 -3.12
CA SER A 526 -10.10 3.08 -4.10
C SER A 526 -11.43 2.68 -4.75
N MET A 527 -11.67 1.36 -4.92
CA MET A 527 -12.93 0.82 -5.43
C MET A 527 -14.06 0.81 -4.37
N SER A 528 -13.74 0.89 -3.07
CA SER A 528 -14.75 0.90 -2.00
C SER A 528 -15.51 2.23 -1.95
N THR A 529 -16.80 2.21 -1.63
CA THR A 529 -17.58 3.46 -1.45
C THR A 529 -17.25 4.17 -0.13
N CYS A 530 -16.98 3.42 0.95
CA CYS A 530 -16.62 3.98 2.25
C CYS A 530 -15.09 4.13 2.35
N LYS A 531 -14.58 5.36 2.49
CA LYS A 531 -13.13 5.61 2.56
C LYS A 531 -12.74 6.36 3.82
N LEU A 532 -11.70 5.87 4.49
CA LEU A 532 -11.06 6.53 5.63
C LEU A 532 -9.55 6.60 5.36
N PRO A 533 -8.87 7.70 5.74
CA PRO A 533 -7.44 7.87 5.44
C PRO A 533 -6.56 6.71 5.91
N THR A 534 -6.88 6.08 7.04
CA THR A 534 -6.11 4.99 7.63
C THR A 534 -6.26 3.65 6.90
N TYR A 535 -7.22 3.48 5.99
CA TYR A 535 -7.47 2.19 5.32
C TYR A 535 -6.29 1.73 4.45
N ILE A 536 -5.55 2.66 3.83
CA ILE A 536 -4.38 2.33 3.02
C ILE A 536 -3.10 2.17 3.84
N LEU A 537 -3.16 2.30 5.17
CA LEU A 537 -1.98 2.14 6.04
C LEU A 537 -1.23 0.82 5.80
N PRO A 538 -1.89 -0.34 5.54
CA PRO A 538 -1.21 -1.59 5.20
C PRO A 538 -0.41 -1.56 3.89
N ALA A 539 -0.60 -0.57 3.01
CA ALA A 539 0.19 -0.39 1.79
C ALA A 539 1.54 0.29 2.06
N LEU A 540 1.67 1.04 3.16
CA LEU A 540 2.89 1.80 3.47
C LEU A 540 4.10 0.89 3.72
N PRO A 541 3.99 -0.25 4.44
CA PRO A 541 5.13 -1.15 4.65
C PRO A 541 5.78 -1.67 3.35
N PRO A 542 5.05 -2.31 2.40
CA PRO A 542 5.67 -2.74 1.14
C PRO A 542 6.13 -1.56 0.27
N LEU A 543 5.42 -0.42 0.27
CA LEU A 543 5.86 0.78 -0.44
C LEU A 543 7.16 1.37 0.12
N SER A 544 7.34 1.31 1.43
CA SER A 544 8.56 1.77 2.10
C SER A 544 9.75 0.88 1.76
N LEU A 545 9.56 -0.45 1.66
CA LEU A 545 10.60 -1.36 1.15
C LEU A 545 11.00 -1.04 -0.29
N ILE A 546 10.02 -0.72 -1.15
CA ILE A 546 10.28 -0.32 -2.54
C ILE A 546 11.12 0.95 -2.59
N LEU A 547 10.75 1.96 -1.80
CA LEU A 547 11.51 3.21 -1.69
C LEU A 547 12.89 3.00 -1.09
N GLY A 548 13.01 2.14 -0.07
CA GLY A 548 14.28 1.78 0.56
C GLY A 548 15.25 1.13 -0.42
N LYS A 549 14.76 0.20 -1.26
CA LYS A 549 15.56 -0.44 -2.32
C LYS A 549 15.94 0.56 -3.41
N ALA A 550 14.99 1.34 -3.92
CA ALA A 550 15.27 2.38 -4.92
C ALA A 550 16.31 3.38 -4.40
N PHE A 551 16.20 3.78 -3.13
CA PHE A 551 17.14 4.67 -2.48
C PHE A 551 18.53 4.05 -2.35
N ALA A 552 18.62 2.82 -1.82
CA ALA A 552 19.90 2.11 -1.69
C ALA A 552 20.60 1.93 -3.05
N ASP A 553 19.86 1.54 -4.09
CA ASP A 553 20.41 1.29 -5.40
C ASP A 553 20.81 2.57 -6.15
N THR A 554 20.11 3.68 -5.97
CA THR A 554 20.36 4.90 -6.78
C THR A 554 21.22 5.94 -6.09
N VAL A 555 21.09 6.08 -4.76
CA VAL A 555 21.73 7.15 -3.99
C VAL A 555 22.98 6.66 -3.28
N LEU A 556 22.91 5.47 -2.68
CA LEU A 556 24.02 4.92 -1.90
C LEU A 556 25.05 4.19 -2.78
N SER A 557 24.67 3.75 -4.00
CA SER A 557 25.62 3.18 -4.95
C SER A 557 26.43 4.26 -5.68
N THR A 558 27.76 4.13 -5.68
CA THR A 558 28.71 5.11 -6.23
C THR A 558 28.77 5.15 -7.76
N GLN A 559 28.12 4.23 -8.47
CA GLN A 559 28.27 4.06 -9.93
C GLN A 559 27.09 4.54 -10.78
N ALA A 560 25.93 4.89 -10.21
CA ALA A 560 24.75 5.30 -10.99
C ALA A 560 24.79 6.81 -11.35
N ALA A 561 25.72 7.19 -12.23
CA ALA A 561 25.77 8.52 -12.83
C ALA A 561 24.76 8.64 -13.98
N SER A 562 23.54 9.12 -13.74
CA SER A 562 22.71 9.62 -14.84
C SER A 562 21.63 10.61 -14.38
N TRP A 563 21.10 11.32 -15.37
CA TRP A 563 20.16 12.45 -15.36
C TRP A 563 19.13 12.53 -14.21
N ALA A 564 18.65 11.41 -13.64
CA ALA A 564 17.75 11.37 -12.49
C ALA A 564 18.35 12.06 -11.24
N LYS A 565 19.66 11.92 -11.01
CA LYS A 565 20.38 12.64 -9.95
C LYS A 565 20.35 14.16 -10.19
N ARG A 566 20.54 14.59 -11.45
CA ARG A 566 20.51 16.00 -11.87
C ARG A 566 19.07 16.58 -11.91
N PHE A 567 18.07 15.74 -12.18
CA PHE A 567 16.65 16.12 -12.22
C PHE A 567 16.08 16.29 -10.81
N ALA A 568 16.40 15.37 -9.88
CA ALA A 568 16.10 15.52 -8.46
C ALA A 568 16.75 16.79 -7.87
N GLU A 569 17.98 17.12 -8.29
CA GLU A 569 18.67 18.36 -7.90
C GLU A 569 18.07 19.64 -8.53
N ARG A 570 17.41 19.54 -9.71
CA ARG A 570 16.81 20.67 -10.43
C ARG A 570 15.36 20.98 -10.01
N LEU A 571 14.54 19.96 -9.72
CA LEU A 571 13.13 20.16 -9.31
C LEU A 571 13.00 20.62 -7.85
N ALA A 572 13.96 20.24 -7.00
CA ALA A 572 14.01 20.63 -5.59
C ALA A 572 14.29 22.12 -5.36
N ASN A 573 14.69 22.89 -6.39
CA ASN A 573 15.10 24.28 -6.25
C ASN A 573 13.90 25.28 -6.23
N PRO A 574 13.01 25.34 -7.23
CA PRO A 574 11.99 26.39 -7.29
C PRO A 574 10.75 26.14 -6.42
N LEU A 575 10.36 24.86 -6.23
CA LEU A 575 9.22 24.48 -5.38
C LEU A 575 9.52 24.71 -3.89
N ALA A 576 10.77 24.47 -3.51
CA ALA A 576 11.33 24.80 -2.21
C ALA A 576 11.27 26.31 -1.91
N THR A 577 11.71 27.16 -2.86
CA THR A 577 11.62 28.63 -2.75
C THR A 577 10.20 29.08 -2.49
N PHE A 578 9.26 28.54 -3.26
CA PHE A 578 7.86 28.91 -3.17
C PHE A 578 7.28 28.57 -1.80
N LEU A 579 7.53 27.36 -1.29
CA LEU A 579 7.06 26.93 0.03
C LEU A 579 7.68 27.74 1.17
N VAL A 580 8.95 28.13 1.08
CA VAL A 580 9.62 29.02 2.06
C VAL A 580 8.99 30.41 2.05
N ILE A 581 8.76 31.00 0.88
CA ILE A 581 8.16 32.35 0.74
C ILE A 581 6.71 32.34 1.23
N SER A 582 5.90 31.34 0.86
CA SER A 582 4.52 31.20 1.33
C SER A 582 4.44 31.03 2.85
N THR A 583 5.42 30.33 3.45
CA THR A 583 5.52 30.14 4.90
C THR A 583 5.90 31.44 5.61
N LEU A 584 6.88 32.19 5.08
CA LEU A 584 7.26 33.51 5.61
C LEU A 584 6.11 34.54 5.50
N ALA A 585 5.33 34.49 4.43
CA ALA A 585 4.12 35.32 4.28
C ALA A 585 3.05 34.95 5.32
N ALA A 586 2.85 33.67 5.61
CA ALA A 586 1.95 33.21 6.68
C ALA A 586 2.43 33.63 8.08
N ILE A 587 3.76 33.68 8.30
CA ILE A 587 4.37 34.18 9.54
C ILE A 587 4.10 35.67 9.76
N GLY A 588 4.27 36.49 8.71
CA GLY A 588 3.99 37.92 8.76
C GLY A 588 2.51 38.21 9.07
N ALA A 589 1.59 37.43 8.51
CA ALA A 589 0.17 37.53 8.79
C ALA A 589 -0.20 37.13 10.24
N ASN A 590 0.52 36.17 10.83
CA ASN A 590 0.19 35.62 12.16
C ASN A 590 0.71 36.47 13.33
N GLN A 591 1.84 37.17 13.20
CA GLN A 591 2.33 38.12 14.21
C GLN A 591 1.34 39.28 14.44
N VAL A 592 0.47 39.55 13.47
CA VAL A 592 -0.60 40.55 13.56
C VAL A 592 -1.84 40.02 14.29
N ILE A 593 -2.02 38.69 14.40
CA ILE A 593 -3.31 38.06 14.82
C ILE A 593 -3.25 37.42 16.23
N GLY A 594 -2.08 37.26 16.84
CA GLY A 594 -1.95 37.07 18.29
C GLY A 594 -2.74 35.90 18.91
N ASN A 595 -2.59 34.66 18.41
CA ASN A 595 -3.28 33.50 18.99
C ASN A 595 -2.36 32.28 19.24
N ARG A 596 -2.47 31.70 20.45
CA ARG A 596 -1.49 30.78 21.10
C ARG A 596 -1.47 29.32 20.61
N GLY A 597 -2.09 29.00 19.47
CA GLY A 597 -2.00 27.67 18.84
C GLY A 597 -1.19 27.63 17.54
N VAL A 598 -1.05 28.78 16.86
CA VAL A 598 -0.46 28.87 15.52
C VAL A 598 1.07 28.88 15.56
N GLY A 599 1.68 29.27 16.68
CA GLY A 599 3.14 29.22 16.88
C GLY A 599 3.74 27.82 16.70
N ALA A 600 2.99 26.76 17.05
CA ALA A 600 3.42 25.38 16.86
C ALA A 600 3.39 24.95 15.38
N ILE A 601 2.36 25.38 14.63
CA ILE A 601 2.22 25.17 13.18
C ILE A 601 3.29 25.97 12.43
N VAL A 602 3.57 27.19 12.87
CA VAL A 602 4.62 28.05 12.34
C VAL A 602 6.01 27.48 12.64
N LEU A 603 6.26 26.93 13.82
CA LEU A 603 7.54 26.26 14.12
C LEU A 603 7.70 24.98 13.29
N ALA A 604 6.65 24.19 13.12
CA ALA A 604 6.67 23.03 12.21
C ALA A 604 6.94 23.46 10.76
N ALA A 605 6.33 24.54 10.29
CA ALA A 605 6.56 25.11 8.97
C ALA A 605 7.96 25.74 8.83
N LEU A 606 8.52 26.34 9.89
CA LEU A 606 9.88 26.86 9.95
C LEU A 606 10.92 25.73 9.92
N VAL A 607 10.65 24.61 10.57
CA VAL A 607 11.54 23.44 10.55
C VAL A 607 11.42 22.70 9.21
N ILE A 608 10.25 22.66 8.57
CA ILE A 608 10.09 22.23 7.17
C ILE A 608 10.82 23.18 6.22
N ALA A 609 10.72 24.49 6.40
CA ALA A 609 11.42 25.50 5.62
C ALA A 609 12.95 25.43 5.83
N ALA A 610 13.41 25.15 7.05
CA ALA A 610 14.82 24.89 7.37
C ALA A 610 15.29 23.55 6.78
N ALA A 611 14.43 22.54 6.71
CA ALA A 611 14.71 21.26 6.05
C ALA A 611 14.90 21.41 4.55
N VAL A 612 14.02 22.19 3.97
CA VAL A 612 14.07 22.60 2.59
C VAL A 612 15.32 23.44 2.36
N ALA A 613 15.64 24.43 3.21
CA ALA A 613 16.85 25.25 3.10
C ALA A 613 18.18 24.47 3.32
N LEU A 614 18.22 23.48 4.22
CA LEU A 614 19.38 22.61 4.44
C LEU A 614 19.60 21.63 3.29
N ALA A 615 18.51 21.09 2.72
CA ALA A 615 18.54 20.32 1.48
C ALA A 615 19.01 21.17 0.28
N TRP A 616 19.01 22.50 0.45
CA TRP A 616 19.14 23.49 -0.60
C TRP A 616 20.36 24.42 -0.44
N SER A 617 21.13 24.31 0.65
CA SER A 617 22.35 25.12 0.83
C SER A 617 23.39 24.80 -0.25
N PRO A 618 23.81 25.79 -1.06
CA PRO A 618 24.84 25.59 -2.08
C PRO A 618 26.21 25.72 -1.41
N LEU A 619 26.65 24.69 -0.67
CA LEU A 619 28.08 24.52 -0.42
C LEU A 619 28.71 23.93 -1.68
N ARG A 620 28.80 24.82 -2.67
CA ARG A 620 29.71 24.73 -3.80
C ARG A 620 31.15 24.71 -3.26
N ALA A 621 31.66 23.53 -2.89
CA ALA A 621 33.08 23.21 -2.91
C ALA A 621 33.26 21.76 -2.46
N ALA A 622 34.00 20.98 -3.27
CA ALA A 622 34.59 19.70 -2.92
C ALA A 622 33.65 18.49 -2.74
N GLY A 623 33.30 17.83 -3.85
CA GLY A 623 33.38 16.36 -3.99
C GLY A 623 32.72 15.42 -2.96
N ARG A 624 31.81 15.88 -2.08
CA ARG A 624 31.23 15.03 -1.03
C ARG A 624 29.97 14.27 -1.49
N PRO A 625 29.78 13.01 -1.02
CA PRO A 625 28.78 12.10 -1.53
C PRO A 625 27.34 12.46 -1.12
N THR A 626 26.40 12.23 -2.05
CA THR A 626 24.94 12.46 -1.94
C THR A 626 24.31 11.89 -0.66
N GLY A 627 24.91 10.84 -0.06
CA GLY A 627 24.44 10.26 1.20
C GLY A 627 24.38 11.23 2.39
N GLN A 628 25.26 12.24 2.46
CA GLN A 628 25.25 13.21 3.57
C GLN A 628 23.99 14.10 3.57
N ARG A 629 23.45 14.44 2.39
CA ARG A 629 22.22 15.25 2.26
C ARG A 629 20.99 14.48 2.73
N TRP A 630 20.91 13.21 2.37
CA TRP A 630 19.80 12.36 2.79
C TRP A 630 19.85 12.01 4.27
N LEU A 631 21.04 11.85 4.83
CA LEU A 631 21.21 11.69 6.27
C LEU A 631 20.72 12.94 7.02
N ALA A 632 21.00 14.14 6.52
CA ALA A 632 20.48 15.39 7.10
C ALA A 632 18.95 15.47 7.03
N LEU A 633 18.36 15.14 5.88
CA LEU A 633 16.90 15.08 5.72
C LEU A 633 16.25 14.05 6.65
N ALA A 634 16.83 12.87 6.77
CA ALA A 634 16.32 11.83 7.67
C ALA A 634 16.42 12.26 9.15
N SER A 635 17.55 12.85 9.55
CA SER A 635 17.76 13.37 10.90
C SER A 635 16.75 14.48 11.23
N LEU A 636 16.48 15.35 10.28
CA LEU A 636 15.52 16.43 10.45
C LEU A 636 14.07 15.93 10.47
N SER A 637 13.74 14.94 9.65
CA SER A 637 12.44 14.27 9.68
C SER A 637 12.20 13.61 11.05
N LEU A 638 13.25 13.01 11.63
CA LEU A 638 13.21 12.45 12.98
C LEU A 638 12.94 13.54 14.03
N VAL A 639 13.71 14.64 14.01
CA VAL A 639 13.53 15.78 14.93
C VAL A 639 12.14 16.40 14.81
N LEU A 640 11.66 16.60 13.58
CA LEU A 640 10.30 17.07 13.29
C LEU A 640 9.23 16.12 13.82
N GLY A 641 9.42 14.82 13.63
CA GLY A 641 8.52 13.80 14.15
C GLY A 641 8.46 13.84 15.67
N VAL A 642 9.61 13.90 16.35
CA VAL A 642 9.67 14.04 17.82
C VAL A 642 8.97 15.31 18.28
N TYR A 643 9.23 16.47 17.64
CA TYR A 643 8.54 17.71 17.97
C TYR A 643 7.03 17.63 17.72
N LEU A 644 6.60 17.01 16.62
CA LEU A 644 5.19 16.78 16.32
C LEU A 644 4.53 15.96 17.44
N PHE A 645 5.17 14.89 17.88
CA PHE A 645 4.58 13.93 18.81
C PHE A 645 4.70 14.31 20.28
N ASP A 646 5.77 15.00 20.67
CA ASP A 646 5.99 15.40 22.06
C ASP A 646 5.42 16.79 22.36
N PHE A 647 5.17 17.61 21.34
CA PHE A 647 4.66 18.97 21.53
C PHE A 647 3.35 19.24 20.78
N VAL A 648 3.33 19.11 19.45
CA VAL A 648 2.17 19.55 18.65
C VAL A 648 0.92 18.73 18.94
N VAL A 649 1.02 17.39 18.88
CA VAL A 649 -0.11 16.48 19.08
C VAL A 649 -0.69 16.59 20.49
N PRO A 650 0.12 16.58 21.58
CA PRO A 650 -0.39 16.79 22.94
C PRO A 650 -1.09 18.14 23.15
N ASN A 651 -0.53 19.24 22.63
CA ASN A 651 -1.16 20.55 22.74
C ASN A 651 -2.48 20.61 21.95
N PHE A 652 -2.51 19.97 20.78
CA PHE A 652 -3.74 19.88 19.99
C PHE A 652 -4.80 19.02 20.66
N ALA A 653 -4.41 17.90 21.28
CA ALA A 653 -5.28 17.03 22.07
C ALA A 653 -5.87 17.81 23.25
N ALA A 654 -5.04 18.50 24.03
CA ALA A 654 -5.49 19.29 25.18
C ALA A 654 -6.44 20.44 24.79
N TRP A 655 -6.26 21.03 23.60
CA TRP A 655 -7.14 22.06 23.07
C TRP A 655 -8.51 21.51 22.64
N ARG A 656 -8.52 20.35 21.97
CA ARG A 656 -9.74 19.76 21.42
C ARG A 656 -10.51 18.92 22.43
N GLY A 657 -9.81 18.28 23.35
CA GLY A 657 -10.36 17.35 24.32
C GLY A 657 -11.20 18.04 25.38
N SER A 658 -12.41 17.52 25.59
CA SER A 658 -13.37 18.06 26.56
C SER A 658 -13.63 17.13 27.74
N ALA A 659 -13.42 15.81 27.63
CA ALA A 659 -13.76 14.88 28.71
C ALA A 659 -12.71 14.88 29.82
N GLY A 660 -11.42 14.80 29.46
CA GLY A 660 -10.34 14.91 30.43
C GLY A 660 -10.35 16.29 31.10
N HIS A 661 -10.67 17.34 30.34
CA HIS A 661 -10.85 18.67 30.89
C HIS A 661 -12.04 18.77 31.86
N VAL A 662 -13.20 18.19 31.51
CA VAL A 662 -14.38 18.16 32.39
C VAL A 662 -14.10 17.37 33.67
N ALA A 663 -13.42 16.24 33.58
CA ALA A 663 -13.01 15.45 34.75
C ALA A 663 -12.06 16.24 35.67
N ASN A 664 -11.04 16.89 35.10
CA ASN A 664 -10.12 17.75 35.86
C ASN A 664 -10.83 18.97 36.49
N LEU A 665 -11.74 19.58 35.74
CA LEU A 665 -12.54 20.71 36.21
C LEU A 665 -13.45 20.29 37.37
N ARG A 666 -14.12 19.15 37.25
CA ARG A 666 -14.94 18.55 38.31
C ARG A 666 -14.13 18.37 39.60
N ALA A 667 -12.94 17.78 39.50
CA ALA A 667 -12.04 17.63 40.63
C ALA A 667 -11.62 18.98 41.23
N SER A 668 -11.33 19.98 40.38
CA SER A 668 -10.94 21.32 40.83
C SER A 668 -12.08 22.10 41.52
N LEU A 669 -13.33 21.82 41.16
CA LEU A 669 -14.52 22.39 41.77
C LEU A 669 -14.89 21.72 43.12
N GLY A 670 -14.20 20.65 43.50
CA GLY A 670 -14.45 19.89 44.73
C GLY A 670 -15.77 19.11 44.71
N GLU A 671 -16.33 18.85 43.53
CA GLU A 671 -17.59 18.11 43.38
C GLU A 671 -17.35 16.60 43.60
N PRO A 672 -18.20 15.91 44.38
CA PRO A 672 -18.07 14.47 44.57
C PRO A 672 -18.36 13.69 43.28
N ASP A 673 -17.81 12.48 43.17
CA ASP A 673 -17.96 11.58 42.01
C ASP A 673 -19.41 11.17 41.72
N SER A 674 -20.35 11.44 42.63
CA SER A 674 -21.79 11.26 42.41
C SER A 674 -22.48 12.36 41.58
N VAL A 675 -21.87 13.54 41.40
CA VAL A 675 -22.46 14.64 40.60
C VAL A 675 -22.50 14.30 39.10
N PRO A 676 -23.65 14.29 38.43
CA PRO A 676 -23.70 13.90 37.04
C PRO A 676 -23.04 14.93 36.12
N VAL A 677 -22.44 14.42 35.05
CA VAL A 677 -21.98 15.24 33.92
C VAL A 677 -23.02 15.11 32.81
N VAL A 678 -23.64 16.23 32.44
CA VAL A 678 -24.77 16.29 31.52
C VAL A 678 -24.32 16.91 30.20
N TYR A 679 -24.35 16.14 29.12
CA TYR A 679 -24.13 16.64 27.77
C TYR A 679 -25.47 16.96 27.11
N LEU A 680 -25.77 18.25 26.90
CA LEU A 680 -27.00 18.69 26.24
C LEU A 680 -26.73 19.04 24.78
N ASN A 681 -27.45 18.41 23.85
CA ASN A 681 -27.25 18.56 22.40
C ASN A 681 -25.78 18.39 21.97
N ARG A 682 -25.03 17.67 22.81
CA ARG A 682 -23.66 17.22 22.65
C ARG A 682 -23.63 15.77 23.06
N SER A 683 -22.59 15.07 22.67
CA SER A 683 -22.39 13.68 23.02
C SER A 683 -20.91 13.40 22.99
N MET A 684 -20.42 12.83 24.07
CA MET A 684 -19.05 12.38 24.21
C MET A 684 -19.06 10.86 24.27
N LYS A 685 -18.71 10.26 23.14
CA LYS A 685 -18.89 8.83 22.88
C LYS A 685 -18.25 7.96 23.97
N ALA A 686 -17.21 8.44 24.65
CA ALA A 686 -16.50 7.70 25.70
C ALA A 686 -16.11 8.58 26.90
N SER A 687 -17.08 9.31 27.44
CA SER A 687 -16.99 10.02 28.72
C SER A 687 -16.62 9.11 29.90
N GLY A 688 -17.06 7.86 29.92
CA GLY A 688 -16.80 6.89 30.99
C GLY A 688 -15.32 6.58 31.22
N PHE A 689 -14.46 6.75 30.21
CA PHE A 689 -13.02 6.56 30.35
C PHE A 689 -12.38 7.61 31.26
N TYR A 690 -12.87 8.85 31.23
CA TYR A 690 -12.34 9.97 32.03
C TYR A 690 -13.17 10.27 33.28
N ILE A 691 -14.48 10.04 33.21
CA ILE A 691 -15.43 10.35 34.26
C ILE A 691 -15.83 9.02 34.91
N GLN A 692 -14.98 8.55 35.83
CA GLN A 692 -15.24 7.33 36.58
C GLN A 692 -16.11 7.63 37.82
N GLY A 693 -17.07 6.76 38.12
CA GLY A 693 -17.86 6.82 39.36
C GLY A 693 -19.05 7.79 39.40
N GLY A 694 -19.34 8.51 38.30
CA GLY A 694 -20.49 9.41 38.19
C GLY A 694 -21.36 9.14 36.96
N GLU A 695 -22.65 9.46 37.07
CA GLU A 695 -23.59 9.29 35.96
C GLU A 695 -23.28 10.30 34.84
N VAL A 696 -23.04 9.80 33.63
CA VAL A 696 -22.91 10.65 32.44
C VAL A 696 -24.21 10.58 31.66
N VAL A 697 -24.92 11.69 31.63
CA VAL A 697 -26.22 11.79 30.96
C VAL A 697 -26.06 12.52 29.64
N GLU A 698 -26.47 11.91 28.54
CA GLU A 698 -26.50 12.55 27.22
C GLU A 698 -27.93 12.77 26.77
N LEU A 699 -28.35 14.04 26.71
CA LEU A 699 -29.68 14.42 26.23
C LEU A 699 -29.56 15.09 24.86
N ARG A 700 -30.14 14.47 23.83
CA ARG A 700 -30.19 15.01 22.47
C ARG A 700 -31.62 15.29 22.06
N GLY A 701 -31.94 16.56 21.82
CA GLY A 701 -33.30 16.96 21.46
C GLY A 701 -34.32 16.64 22.54
N ALA A 702 -33.89 16.53 23.80
CA ALA A 702 -34.76 16.31 24.95
C ALA A 702 -35.72 17.49 25.13
N ASP A 703 -36.91 17.19 25.65
CA ASP A 703 -37.89 18.22 26.03
C ASP A 703 -37.24 19.11 27.11
N PRO A 704 -37.33 20.46 27.00
CA PRO A 704 -36.91 21.36 28.07
C PRO A 704 -37.39 20.97 29.48
N ARG A 705 -38.53 20.27 29.61
CA ARG A 705 -39.02 19.73 30.89
C ARG A 705 -38.11 18.65 31.48
N GLU A 706 -37.69 17.70 30.66
CA GLU A 706 -36.79 16.59 31.05
C GLU A 706 -35.42 17.12 31.50
N ILE A 707 -34.89 18.13 30.78
CA ILE A 707 -33.66 18.82 31.16
C ILE A 707 -33.82 19.52 32.51
N THR A 708 -34.98 20.14 32.74
CA THR A 708 -35.24 20.90 33.96
C THR A 708 -35.44 20.01 35.18
N GLU A 709 -36.17 18.90 35.03
CA GLU A 709 -36.32 17.87 36.08
C GLU A 709 -34.96 17.30 36.48
N LEU A 710 -34.14 16.91 35.50
CA LEU A 710 -32.81 16.36 35.76
C LEU A 710 -31.87 17.35 36.46
N LEU A 711 -31.85 18.61 36.03
CA LEU A 711 -31.04 19.66 36.67
C LEU A 711 -31.60 20.11 38.03
N ALA A 712 -32.89 19.90 38.29
CA ALA A 712 -33.49 20.12 39.60
C ALA A 712 -33.12 19.00 40.59
N GLU A 713 -33.05 17.75 40.14
CA GLU A 713 -32.54 16.62 40.94
C GLU A 713 -31.05 16.74 41.23
N HIS A 714 -30.29 17.34 40.31
CA HIS A 714 -28.85 17.54 40.42
C HIS A 714 -28.46 19.03 40.32
N PRO A 715 -28.65 19.81 41.41
CA PRO A 715 -28.53 21.27 41.41
C PRO A 715 -27.10 21.79 41.24
N ARG A 716 -26.11 20.91 41.10
CA ARG A 716 -24.70 21.21 40.82
C ARG A 716 -24.14 20.41 39.64
N ALA A 717 -25.01 19.85 38.79
CA ALA A 717 -24.59 19.08 37.63
C ALA A 717 -23.65 19.88 36.73
N ILE A 718 -22.61 19.23 36.19
CA ILE A 718 -21.70 19.85 35.22
C ILE A 718 -22.32 19.69 33.85
N VAL A 719 -22.68 20.79 33.22
CA VAL A 719 -23.40 20.84 31.95
C VAL A 719 -22.46 21.27 30.82
N VAL A 720 -22.31 20.40 29.83
CA VAL A 720 -21.51 20.68 28.62
C VAL A 720 -22.48 20.91 27.47
N THR A 721 -22.64 22.17 27.06
CA THR A 721 -23.64 22.56 26.05
C THR A 721 -23.26 23.85 25.34
N ARG A 722 -23.86 24.12 24.19
CA ARG A 722 -23.57 25.37 23.46
C ARG A 722 -24.08 26.60 24.23
N LYS A 723 -23.37 27.72 24.10
CA LYS A 723 -23.80 28.99 24.70
C LYS A 723 -25.20 29.42 24.25
N SER A 724 -25.60 29.08 23.03
CA SER A 724 -26.96 29.32 22.52
C SER A 724 -28.01 28.53 23.30
N THR A 725 -27.72 27.27 23.61
CA THR A 725 -28.62 26.37 24.35
C THR A 725 -28.74 26.79 25.81
N VAL A 726 -27.66 27.29 26.43
CA VAL A 726 -27.74 27.89 27.78
C VAL A 726 -28.69 29.09 27.79
N ARG A 727 -28.62 29.97 26.78
CA ARG A 727 -29.51 31.14 26.68
C ARG A 727 -30.97 30.72 26.51
N GLU A 728 -31.24 29.78 25.61
CA GLU A 728 -32.58 29.24 25.38
C GLU A 728 -33.18 28.60 26.64
N LEU A 729 -32.38 27.86 27.40
CA LEU A 729 -32.82 27.27 28.67
C LEU A 729 -33.03 28.33 29.75
N ALA A 730 -32.16 29.33 29.85
CA ALA A 730 -32.32 30.43 30.81
C ALA A 730 -33.56 31.30 30.50
N ASP A 731 -33.87 31.52 29.21
CA ASP A 731 -35.04 32.29 28.77
C ASP A 731 -36.35 31.52 28.98
N SER A 732 -36.35 30.21 28.75
CA SER A 732 -37.53 29.35 28.91
C SER A 732 -37.79 28.92 30.37
N HIS A 733 -36.74 28.80 31.19
CA HIS A 733 -36.79 28.30 32.57
C HIS A 733 -35.94 29.19 33.50
N PRO A 734 -36.45 30.35 33.95
CA PRO A 734 -35.66 31.37 34.68
C PRO A 734 -35.09 30.93 36.04
N HIS A 735 -35.54 29.78 36.55
CA HIS A 735 -35.11 29.19 37.82
C HIS A 735 -33.84 28.34 37.69
N LEU A 736 -33.44 27.98 36.47
CA LEU A 736 -32.17 27.33 36.19
C LEU A 736 -31.11 28.40 35.93
N LYS A 737 -30.08 28.44 36.77
CA LYS A 737 -28.90 29.27 36.55
C LYS A 737 -27.74 28.41 36.05
N PHE A 738 -26.93 28.97 35.16
CA PHE A 738 -25.74 28.32 34.65
C PHE A 738 -24.54 29.22 34.92
N VAL A 739 -23.62 28.77 35.77
CA VAL A 739 -22.36 29.46 36.04
C VAL A 739 -21.33 28.93 35.07
N ALA A 740 -20.73 29.82 34.26
CA ALA A 740 -19.69 29.41 33.32
C ALA A 740 -18.44 28.99 34.10
N ALA A 741 -18.10 27.71 34.04
CA ALA A 741 -16.88 27.17 34.61
C ALA A 741 -15.72 27.24 33.60
N ASP A 742 -16.00 27.02 32.31
CA ASP A 742 -15.13 27.41 31.19
C ASP A 742 -15.99 27.89 30.00
N SER A 743 -16.04 29.21 29.82
CA SER A 743 -16.83 29.83 28.75
C SER A 743 -16.27 29.58 27.34
N GLN A 744 -14.98 29.24 27.18
CA GLN A 744 -14.38 28.96 25.89
C GLN A 744 -14.68 27.53 25.43
N ARG A 745 -14.77 26.60 26.37
CA ARG A 745 -15.11 25.18 26.11
C ARG A 745 -16.61 24.89 26.25
N GLU A 746 -17.40 25.92 26.56
CA GLU A 746 -18.83 25.85 26.78
C GLU A 746 -19.23 24.85 27.89
N ILE A 747 -18.52 24.94 29.02
CA ILE A 747 -18.75 24.14 30.23
C ILE A 747 -19.34 25.03 31.31
N TYR A 748 -20.44 24.57 31.89
CA TYR A 748 -21.23 25.29 32.87
C TYR A 748 -21.50 24.40 34.07
N VAL A 749 -21.69 25.00 35.24
CA VAL A 749 -22.24 24.34 36.42
C VAL A 749 -23.67 24.82 36.57
N ALA A 750 -24.61 23.87 36.61
CA ALA A 750 -26.00 24.20 36.91
C ALA A 750 -26.11 24.66 38.37
N GLU A 751 -26.96 25.64 38.62
CA GLU A 751 -27.40 26.09 39.94
C GLU A 751 -28.93 26.13 39.90
N SER A 752 -29.57 25.11 40.46
CA SER A 752 -31.02 25.12 40.63
C SER A 752 -31.38 25.86 41.92
N GLY A 753 -32.18 26.92 41.81
CA GLY A 753 -32.72 27.65 42.96
C GLY A 753 -33.85 26.92 43.71
N LEU A 754 -34.20 25.70 43.31
CA LEU A 754 -35.23 24.90 43.97
C LEU A 754 -34.63 24.22 45.21
N GLN A 755 -34.64 24.91 46.35
CA GLN A 755 -34.83 24.19 47.62
C GLN A 755 -36.10 23.35 47.44
N ARG A 756 -36.01 22.03 47.69
CA ARG A 756 -37.14 21.08 47.69
C ARG A 756 -38.42 21.81 48.12
N VAL A 757 -39.30 22.11 47.17
CA VAL A 757 -40.65 22.54 47.49
C VAL A 757 -41.23 21.35 48.26
N ALA A 758 -41.43 21.57 49.55
CA ALA A 758 -42.05 20.60 50.43
C ALA A 758 -43.34 20.11 49.77
N GLN A 759 -43.55 18.80 49.79
CA GLN A 759 -44.81 18.17 49.43
C GLN A 759 -45.96 18.96 50.10
N GLU A 760 -46.76 19.68 49.30
CA GLU A 760 -48.01 20.22 49.79
C GLU A 760 -48.91 19.04 50.18
N PRO A 761 -49.49 19.01 51.40
CA PRO A 761 -50.47 18.01 51.75
C PRO A 761 -51.73 18.22 50.92
N PRO A 762 -52.49 17.16 50.58
CA PRO A 762 -53.70 17.32 49.78
C PRO A 762 -54.74 18.14 50.55
N SER A 763 -55.18 19.23 49.93
CA SER A 763 -56.27 20.09 50.42
C SER A 763 -57.59 19.31 50.49
N PRO A 764 -58.44 19.55 51.51
CA PRO A 764 -59.64 18.75 51.74
C PRO A 764 -60.75 19.11 50.75
N SER A 765 -61.35 18.10 50.14
CA SER A 765 -62.60 18.22 49.38
C SER A 765 -63.80 18.30 50.34
N ILE A 766 -64.51 19.43 50.29
CA ILE A 766 -65.84 19.70 50.87
C ILE A 766 -66.61 20.33 49.70
N GLU A 767 -67.83 19.94 49.30
CA GLU A 767 -68.85 19.07 49.88
C GLU A 767 -69.88 18.72 48.78
N GLN A 768 -70.68 17.71 49.10
CA GLN A 768 -72.06 17.50 48.67
C GLN A 768 -72.83 18.77 48.23
N ARG A 769 -73.32 18.79 46.99
CA ARG A 769 -74.75 18.88 46.62
C ARG A 769 -74.94 18.94 45.10
#